data_AF-A0A2V7UGU5-F1
#
_entry.id   AF-A0A2V7UGU5-F1
#
_cell.length_a   1.000
_cell.length_b   1.000
_cell.length_c   1.000
_cell.angle_alpha   90.00
_cell.angle_beta   90.00
_cell.angle_gamma   90.00
#
_symmetry.space_group_name_H-M   'P 1'
#
loop_
_entity.id
_entity.type
_entity.pdbx_description
1 polymer ?
#
loop_
_entity_poly.entity_id
_entity_poly.type
_entity_poly.pdbx_seq_one_letter_code
_entity_poly.pdbx_strand_id
1 'polypeptide(L)'
;MPIIKGKTDQFAALTSLRFLAALLVFVYHFQPRSSVLKVVIGQGHVGVGIFFVLSGFLITLRYFPDQARGKFRVGEYFLRRAARILPLYYTVFILSQYLANGGLSFTDRWPEWTLTQALFGESLHLFVIPTSWSLTVEECFYALAPLVFLAIAAAQRRAPRRPMLAAAAVLIGVTILLFAAGATTWTILDGRGPGFLRDPEKVALHTLFGRFYDFAVGAFAALVFASPSSERWRRILGRPVPALLATCGAVALILTAQWGMYDAGGLDGPHWAWAWSWDLLLPVAAASLVVSLTSSGNPVARLLSLSPFVYLGKVSYALYLVQLTPIGKGLFYRVLPRTDDVALLGLYAGITAVSAILYELVEEPARRLILRTGGLERRSPARTAPAVVRLGAAAALALSLASQSATWAVASVSGSLGPVTLAEVRAAGVRARDLMTLPAEALSTGPGGVLLVGLPRAWREGWGDDLHAPSRLRVFADGTALPFFKREPAGRGEVAFFRRPRAAMLTVRTASAPAELVVVRESPFISANVQLTRLLSIPPEAVAVAALFAAVLVLGTIALGARALSPRVMVAAALGTLVLWRALELYDRPWGPVLLTAECAAVMLVAIRAASLRRFAQPPAPRWLALRVQASGPSPSQK
;
A
#
# COMPACT_ATOMS: atom_id res chain seq x y z
N MET A 1 -20.59 -27.08 -24.03
CA MET A 1 -20.26 -25.76 -23.44
C MET A 1 -19.73 -24.90 -24.57
N PRO A 2 -20.39 -23.81 -24.98
CA PRO A 2 -19.91 -23.03 -26.11
C PRO A 2 -18.53 -22.48 -25.77
N ILE A 3 -17.56 -22.80 -26.61
CA ILE A 3 -16.23 -22.19 -26.57
C ILE A 3 -16.46 -20.71 -26.82
N ILE A 4 -16.30 -19.89 -25.78
CA ILE A 4 -16.38 -18.43 -25.88
C ILE A 4 -15.27 -18.00 -26.86
N LYS A 5 -15.63 -17.84 -28.14
CA LYS A 5 -14.83 -17.23 -29.21
C LYS A 5 -15.15 -15.73 -29.20
N GLY A 6 -14.12 -14.90 -29.00
CA GLY A 6 -14.22 -13.44 -28.77
C GLY A 6 -13.38 -12.90 -27.59
N LYS A 7 -12.43 -13.71 -27.07
CA LYS A 7 -11.81 -13.62 -25.73
C LYS A 7 -11.03 -12.36 -25.35
N THR A 8 -10.60 -11.49 -26.25
CA THR A 8 -9.65 -10.43 -25.89
C THR A 8 -10.32 -9.20 -25.28
N ASP A 9 -11.42 -8.73 -25.87
CA ASP A 9 -11.96 -7.41 -25.53
C ASP A 9 -12.80 -7.46 -24.25
N GLN A 10 -13.60 -8.51 -24.05
CA GLN A 10 -14.47 -8.66 -22.86
C GLN A 10 -13.67 -8.71 -21.55
N PHE A 11 -12.58 -9.48 -21.52
CA PHE A 11 -11.70 -9.55 -20.35
C PHE A 11 -10.79 -8.32 -20.21
N ALA A 12 -10.52 -7.62 -21.31
CA ALA A 12 -9.82 -6.34 -21.30
C ALA A 12 -10.65 -5.27 -20.56
N ALA A 13 -11.96 -5.16 -20.83
CA ALA A 13 -12.85 -4.25 -20.11
C ALA A 13 -12.88 -4.52 -18.60
N LEU A 14 -12.94 -5.80 -18.18
CA LEU A 14 -12.87 -6.15 -16.75
C LEU A 14 -11.52 -5.83 -16.12
N THR A 15 -10.43 -5.92 -16.90
CA THR A 15 -9.10 -5.50 -16.44
C THR A 15 -9.09 -4.00 -16.17
N SER A 16 -9.67 -3.20 -17.07
CA SER A 16 -9.82 -1.75 -16.90
C SER A 16 -10.76 -1.37 -15.76
N LEU A 17 -11.81 -2.16 -15.49
CA LEU A 17 -12.70 -1.93 -14.35
C LEU A 17 -11.93 -1.96 -13.02
N ARG A 18 -10.89 -2.79 -12.90
CA ARG A 18 -10.01 -2.81 -11.73
C ARG A 18 -9.28 -1.48 -11.53
N PHE A 19 -8.90 -0.81 -12.61
CA PHE A 19 -8.32 0.53 -12.53
C PHE A 19 -9.33 1.55 -12.01
N LEU A 20 -10.56 1.53 -12.53
CA LEU A 20 -11.63 2.42 -12.04
C LEU A 20 -11.91 2.19 -10.54
N ALA A 21 -11.94 0.93 -10.11
CA ALA A 21 -12.07 0.58 -8.70
C ALA A 21 -10.90 1.11 -7.85
N ALA A 22 -9.65 0.95 -8.30
CA ALA A 22 -8.49 1.51 -7.61
C ALA A 22 -8.55 3.05 -7.56
N LEU A 23 -8.96 3.71 -8.64
CA LEU A 23 -9.12 5.16 -8.71
C LEU A 23 -10.19 5.67 -7.72
N LEU A 24 -11.33 4.98 -7.61
CA LEU A 24 -12.35 5.31 -6.61
C LEU A 24 -11.78 5.27 -5.19
N VAL A 25 -11.05 4.19 -4.87
CA VAL A 25 -10.41 4.05 -3.55
C VAL A 25 -9.34 5.12 -3.34
N PHE A 26 -8.56 5.47 -4.36
CA PHE A 26 -7.58 6.55 -4.28
C PHE A 26 -8.27 7.87 -3.91
N VAL A 27 -9.27 8.27 -4.69
CA VAL A 27 -9.99 9.53 -4.51
C VAL A 27 -10.65 9.59 -3.13
N TYR A 28 -11.17 8.47 -2.63
CA TYR A 28 -11.70 8.36 -1.26
C TYR A 28 -10.67 8.71 -0.18
N HIS A 29 -9.41 8.28 -0.33
CA HIS A 29 -8.37 8.51 0.66
C HIS A 29 -7.77 9.93 0.62
N PHE A 30 -7.76 10.58 -0.54
CA PHE A 30 -7.12 11.88 -0.72
C PHE A 30 -8.11 13.06 -0.74
N GLN A 31 -9.40 12.80 -0.94
CA GLN A 31 -10.55 13.73 -0.90
C GLN A 31 -10.28 15.15 -1.45
N PRO A 32 -10.55 15.42 -2.75
CA PRO A 32 -10.41 16.78 -3.30
C PRO A 32 -11.38 17.78 -2.66
N ARG A 33 -11.04 19.08 -2.75
CA ARG A 33 -11.73 20.15 -1.98
C ARG A 33 -13.11 20.50 -2.50
N SER A 34 -13.37 20.30 -3.79
CA SER A 34 -14.61 20.75 -4.44
C SER A 34 -15.88 20.24 -3.73
N SER A 35 -16.79 21.15 -3.37
CA SER A 35 -17.97 20.87 -2.54
C SER A 35 -19.01 19.97 -3.20
N VAL A 36 -19.15 20.05 -4.53
CA VAL A 36 -20.19 19.31 -5.28
C VAL A 36 -19.88 17.81 -5.38
N LEU A 37 -18.60 17.40 -5.45
CA LEU A 37 -18.24 15.98 -5.55
C LEU A 37 -17.98 15.32 -4.18
N LYS A 38 -17.91 16.05 -3.07
CA LYS A 38 -17.57 15.48 -1.74
C LYS A 38 -18.41 14.27 -1.37
N VAL A 39 -19.71 14.30 -1.68
CA VAL A 39 -20.65 13.21 -1.41
C VAL A 39 -20.27 11.95 -2.20
N VAL A 40 -19.99 12.09 -3.51
CA VAL A 40 -19.59 10.97 -4.39
C VAL A 40 -18.19 10.45 -4.03
N ILE A 41 -17.25 11.36 -3.75
CA ILE A 41 -15.87 11.07 -3.34
C ILE A 41 -15.84 10.29 -2.03
N GLY A 42 -16.65 10.70 -1.05
CA GLY A 42 -16.79 10.02 0.24
C GLY A 42 -17.26 8.57 0.12
N GLN A 43 -17.75 8.15 -1.05
CA GLN A 43 -18.22 6.80 -1.34
C GLN A 43 -17.22 5.98 -2.17
N GLY A 44 -16.01 6.49 -2.44
CA GLY A 44 -15.03 5.75 -3.25
C GLY A 44 -14.51 4.44 -2.61
N HIS A 45 -14.79 4.19 -1.33
CA HIS A 45 -14.51 2.90 -0.67
C HIS A 45 -15.24 1.72 -1.33
N VAL A 46 -16.35 1.97 -2.04
CA VAL A 46 -17.10 0.98 -2.86
C VAL A 46 -16.21 0.26 -3.87
N GLY A 47 -15.10 0.87 -4.31
CA GLY A 47 -14.13 0.22 -5.19
C GLY A 47 -13.60 -1.10 -4.63
N VAL A 48 -13.49 -1.26 -3.30
CA VAL A 48 -13.07 -2.53 -2.67
C VAL A 48 -14.10 -3.64 -2.91
N GLY A 49 -15.39 -3.36 -2.78
CA GLY A 49 -16.46 -4.33 -3.08
C GLY A 49 -16.44 -4.77 -4.54
N ILE A 50 -16.15 -3.84 -5.48
CA ILE A 50 -15.98 -4.18 -6.91
C ILE A 50 -14.81 -5.17 -7.10
N PHE A 51 -13.70 -5.00 -6.37
CA PHE A 51 -12.60 -5.97 -6.42
C PHE A 51 -13.02 -7.35 -5.93
N PHE A 52 -13.75 -7.45 -4.83
CA PHE A 52 -14.23 -8.73 -4.30
C PHE A 52 -15.20 -9.44 -5.25
N VAL A 53 -16.16 -8.70 -5.82
CA VAL A 53 -17.08 -9.23 -6.84
C VAL A 53 -16.31 -9.71 -8.08
N LEU A 54 -15.33 -8.93 -8.56
CA LEU A 54 -14.47 -9.33 -9.67
C LEU A 54 -13.67 -10.59 -9.36
N SER A 55 -13.12 -10.71 -8.15
CA SER A 55 -12.37 -11.89 -7.71
C SER A 55 -13.26 -13.13 -7.65
N GLY A 56 -14.46 -13.03 -7.07
CA GLY A 56 -15.47 -14.10 -7.09
C GLY A 56 -15.85 -14.53 -8.51
N PHE A 57 -16.11 -13.55 -9.38
CA PHE A 57 -16.49 -13.78 -10.77
C PHE A 57 -15.37 -14.46 -11.57
N LEU A 58 -14.16 -13.89 -11.59
CA LEU A 58 -13.04 -14.37 -12.41
C LEU A 58 -12.51 -15.72 -11.95
N ILE A 59 -12.45 -15.98 -10.65
CA ILE A 59 -12.02 -17.27 -10.09
C ILE A 59 -13.03 -18.37 -10.45
N THR A 60 -14.32 -18.10 -10.28
CA THR A 60 -15.37 -19.06 -10.61
C THR A 60 -15.41 -19.34 -12.11
N LEU A 61 -15.39 -18.30 -12.95
CA LEU A 61 -15.43 -18.45 -14.41
C LEU A 61 -14.24 -19.26 -14.95
N ARG A 62 -13.06 -19.10 -14.33
CA ARG A 62 -11.84 -19.80 -14.76
C ARG A 62 -11.77 -21.25 -14.28
N TYR A 63 -12.05 -21.51 -13.01
CA TYR A 63 -11.70 -22.78 -12.37
C TYR A 63 -12.88 -23.71 -12.12
N PHE A 64 -14.10 -23.18 -11.94
CA PHE A 64 -15.28 -24.02 -11.74
C PHE A 64 -15.55 -24.99 -12.91
N PRO A 65 -15.39 -24.60 -14.19
CA PRO A 65 -15.57 -25.54 -15.30
C PRO A 65 -14.59 -26.73 -15.27
N ASP A 66 -13.34 -26.51 -14.83
CA ASP A 66 -12.36 -27.59 -14.68
C ASP A 66 -12.70 -28.48 -13.49
N GLN A 67 -13.21 -27.90 -12.40
CA GLN A 67 -13.68 -28.66 -11.25
C GLN A 67 -14.87 -29.55 -11.61
N ALA A 68 -15.86 -29.01 -12.31
CA ALA A 68 -17.03 -29.76 -12.77
C ALA A 68 -16.65 -30.95 -13.67
N ARG A 69 -15.52 -30.86 -14.38
CA ARG A 69 -14.96 -31.91 -15.23
C ARG A 69 -13.94 -32.83 -14.54
N GLY A 70 -13.66 -32.65 -13.25
CA GLY A 70 -12.64 -33.41 -12.52
C GLY A 70 -11.20 -33.14 -12.97
N LYS A 71 -10.94 -32.00 -13.63
CA LYS A 71 -9.62 -31.58 -14.13
C LYS A 71 -8.96 -30.49 -13.27
N PHE A 72 -9.62 -30.06 -12.20
CA PHE A 72 -9.12 -29.00 -11.34
C PHE A 72 -7.94 -29.48 -10.51
N ARG A 73 -6.83 -28.74 -10.60
CA ARG A 73 -5.60 -29.00 -9.86
C ARG A 73 -5.39 -27.90 -8.84
N VAL A 74 -5.59 -28.24 -7.57
CA VAL A 74 -5.52 -27.31 -6.44
C VAL A 74 -4.13 -26.65 -6.33
N GLY A 75 -3.05 -27.41 -6.56
CA GLY A 75 -1.69 -26.87 -6.57
C GLY A 75 -1.47 -25.81 -7.66
N GLU A 76 -1.98 -26.05 -8.87
CA GLU A 76 -1.87 -25.05 -9.95
C GLU A 76 -2.71 -23.80 -9.67
N TYR A 77 -3.86 -23.98 -9.01
CA TYR A 77 -4.69 -22.87 -8.56
C TYR A 77 -3.93 -21.97 -7.59
N PHE A 78 -3.39 -22.52 -6.49
CA PHE A 78 -2.67 -21.75 -5.50
C PHE A 78 -1.40 -21.13 -6.06
N LEU A 79 -0.64 -21.86 -6.89
CA LEU A 79 0.56 -21.30 -7.52
C LEU A 79 0.23 -20.08 -8.40
N ARG A 80 -0.89 -20.11 -9.13
CA ARG A 80 -1.35 -18.98 -9.94
C ARG A 80 -1.91 -17.82 -9.12
N ARG A 81 -2.30 -18.02 -7.86
CA ARG A 81 -2.69 -16.95 -6.92
C ARG A 81 -1.46 -16.36 -6.25
N ALA A 82 -0.59 -17.21 -5.72
CA ALA A 82 0.69 -16.84 -5.14
C ALA A 82 1.53 -15.99 -6.12
N ALA A 83 1.71 -16.46 -7.36
CA ALA A 83 2.44 -15.72 -8.41
C ALA A 83 1.84 -14.35 -8.74
N ARG A 84 0.54 -14.15 -8.50
CA ARG A 84 -0.18 -12.92 -8.79
C ARG A 84 -0.04 -11.88 -7.66
N ILE A 85 0.10 -12.32 -6.42
CA ILE A 85 -0.09 -11.49 -5.23
C ILE A 85 1.21 -11.31 -4.45
N LEU A 86 1.82 -12.43 -4.04
CA LEU A 86 2.91 -12.42 -3.06
C LEU A 86 4.13 -11.59 -3.50
N PRO A 87 4.63 -11.68 -4.76
CA PRO A 87 5.87 -10.99 -5.12
C PRO A 87 5.79 -9.48 -4.91
N LEU A 88 4.71 -8.87 -5.38
CA LEU A 88 4.55 -7.44 -5.25
C LEU A 88 4.17 -7.04 -3.84
N TYR A 89 3.29 -7.79 -3.17
CA TYR A 89 2.92 -7.54 -1.78
C TYR A 89 4.17 -7.45 -0.90
N TYR A 90 5.00 -8.50 -0.89
CA TYR A 90 6.20 -8.53 -0.06
C TYR A 90 7.22 -7.48 -0.47
N THR A 91 7.34 -7.17 -1.77
CA THR A 91 8.23 -6.09 -2.23
C THR A 91 7.79 -4.74 -1.66
N VAL A 92 6.51 -4.40 -1.80
CA VAL A 92 5.97 -3.14 -1.27
C VAL A 92 6.05 -3.12 0.25
N PHE A 93 5.77 -4.23 0.92
CA PHE A 93 5.78 -4.34 2.38
C PHE A 93 7.18 -4.15 2.95
N ILE A 94 8.17 -4.92 2.48
CA ILE A 94 9.56 -4.83 2.93
C ILE A 94 10.11 -3.42 2.67
N LEU A 95 9.89 -2.89 1.47
CA LEU A 95 10.36 -1.55 1.12
C LEU A 95 9.70 -0.47 1.98
N SER A 96 8.39 -0.56 2.20
CA SER A 96 7.65 0.39 3.02
C SER A 96 8.03 0.30 4.49
N GLN A 97 8.30 -0.91 5.02
CA GLN A 97 8.73 -1.11 6.40
C GLN A 97 10.12 -0.49 6.62
N TYR A 98 11.05 -0.74 5.70
CA TYR A 98 12.37 -0.14 5.72
C TYR A 98 12.29 1.40 5.67
N LEU A 99 11.46 1.95 4.79
CA LEU A 99 11.29 3.40 4.66
C LEU A 99 10.58 4.06 5.85
N ALA A 100 9.65 3.35 6.50
CA ALA A 100 8.90 3.88 7.64
C ALA A 100 9.73 3.87 8.93
N ASN A 101 10.47 2.79 9.18
CA ASN A 101 11.06 2.51 10.50
C ASN A 101 12.59 2.41 10.48
N GLY A 102 13.25 2.46 9.31
CA GLY A 102 14.71 2.38 9.22
C GLY A 102 15.32 1.00 9.39
N GLY A 103 14.48 -0.03 9.44
CA GLY A 103 14.90 -1.41 9.67
C GLY A 103 13.76 -2.38 9.45
N LEU A 104 14.08 -3.68 9.51
CA LEU A 104 13.10 -4.74 9.40
C LEU A 104 12.70 -5.26 10.79
N SER A 105 11.41 -5.23 11.12
CA SER A 105 10.85 -5.89 12.31
C SER A 105 9.96 -7.05 11.89
N PHE A 106 10.28 -8.24 12.43
CA PHE A 106 9.54 -9.46 12.16
C PHE A 106 8.52 -9.75 13.28
N THR A 107 8.94 -9.64 14.54
CA THR A 107 8.15 -10.00 15.73
C THR A 107 6.90 -9.14 15.87
N ASP A 108 7.00 -7.84 15.63
CA ASP A 108 5.90 -6.90 15.86
C ASP A 108 4.92 -6.83 14.68
N ARG A 109 5.24 -7.51 13.57
CA ARG A 109 4.57 -7.39 12.27
C ARG A 109 4.18 -8.74 11.68
N TRP A 110 4.13 -9.77 12.51
CA TRP A 110 3.80 -11.13 12.08
C TRP A 110 2.47 -11.22 11.32
N PRO A 111 1.38 -10.47 11.64
CA PRO A 111 0.13 -10.58 10.89
C PRO A 111 0.29 -10.12 9.44
N GLU A 112 1.09 -9.07 9.19
CA GLU A 112 1.41 -8.62 7.83
C GLU A 112 2.31 -9.63 7.09
N TRP A 113 3.26 -10.26 7.77
CA TRP A 113 4.09 -11.32 7.17
C TRP A 113 3.24 -12.54 6.71
N THR A 114 2.21 -12.88 7.48
CA THR A 114 1.31 -14.00 7.20
C THR A 114 0.05 -13.62 6.42
N LEU A 115 -0.09 -12.36 6.00
CA LEU A 115 -1.30 -11.83 5.34
C LEU A 115 -2.60 -11.97 6.15
N THR A 116 -2.50 -12.02 7.48
CA THR A 116 -3.62 -12.15 8.43
C THR A 116 -3.91 -10.89 9.23
N GLN A 117 -3.41 -9.73 8.78
CA GLN A 117 -3.60 -8.44 9.46
C GLN A 117 -5.07 -8.05 9.66
N ALA A 118 -5.99 -8.44 8.77
CA ALA A 118 -7.42 -8.16 8.96
C ALA A 118 -8.10 -9.07 10.00
N LEU A 119 -7.38 -10.04 10.57
CA LEU A 119 -7.85 -10.87 11.69
C LEU A 119 -7.19 -10.42 12.99
N PHE A 120 -5.85 -10.32 13.00
CA PHE A 120 -5.06 -10.17 14.22
C PHE A 120 -4.42 -8.78 14.39
N GLY A 121 -4.57 -7.88 13.41
CA GLY A 121 -4.00 -6.55 13.48
C GLY A 121 -4.82 -5.58 14.33
N GLU A 122 -4.16 -4.69 15.07
CA GLU A 122 -4.84 -3.76 16.00
C GLU A 122 -5.64 -2.66 15.30
N SER A 123 -5.08 -2.06 14.23
CA SER A 123 -5.80 -1.07 13.43
C SER A 123 -5.22 -0.88 12.04
N LEU A 124 -6.07 -0.47 11.11
CA LEU A 124 -5.70 -0.10 9.73
C LEU A 124 -4.58 0.94 9.67
N HIS A 125 -4.58 1.90 10.61
CA HIS A 125 -3.60 2.99 10.65
C HIS A 125 -2.21 2.53 11.10
N LEU A 126 -2.12 1.39 11.77
CA LEU A 126 -0.85 0.84 12.23
C LEU A 126 -0.19 -0.03 11.17
N PHE A 127 -0.90 -0.50 10.16
CA PHE A 127 -0.34 -1.35 9.11
C PHE A 127 0.66 -0.59 8.24
N VAL A 128 1.74 -1.28 7.86
CA VAL A 128 2.73 -0.76 6.89
C VAL A 128 2.07 -0.48 5.54
N ILE A 129 1.14 -1.34 5.13
CA ILE A 129 0.27 -1.16 3.97
C ILE A 129 -1.18 -1.06 4.48
N PRO A 130 -1.71 0.14 4.76
CA PRO A 130 -3.05 0.30 5.33
C PRO A 130 -4.16 -0.34 4.48
N THR A 131 -4.02 -0.35 3.15
CA THR A 131 -4.99 -0.97 2.23
C THR A 131 -4.96 -2.50 2.22
N SER A 132 -3.96 -3.14 2.85
CA SER A 132 -3.78 -4.59 2.76
C SER A 132 -4.79 -5.42 3.56
N TRP A 133 -5.64 -4.82 4.38
CA TRP A 133 -6.70 -5.57 5.08
C TRP A 133 -7.61 -6.33 4.10
N SER A 134 -7.92 -5.74 2.95
CA SER A 134 -8.75 -6.37 1.91
C SER A 134 -8.05 -7.58 1.27
N LEU A 135 -6.72 -7.59 1.28
CA LEU A 135 -5.92 -8.71 0.79
C LEU A 135 -6.04 -9.92 1.71
N THR A 136 -6.09 -9.73 3.03
CA THR A 136 -6.41 -10.84 3.97
C THR A 136 -7.76 -11.47 3.62
N VAL A 137 -8.78 -10.63 3.41
CA VAL A 137 -10.12 -11.12 3.03
C VAL A 137 -10.07 -11.91 1.71
N GLU A 138 -9.35 -11.40 0.72
CA GLU A 138 -9.20 -12.02 -0.58
C GLU A 138 -8.43 -13.37 -0.51
N GLU A 139 -7.35 -13.45 0.27
CA GLU A 139 -6.60 -14.69 0.49
C GLU A 139 -7.43 -15.74 1.25
N CYS A 140 -8.20 -15.34 2.26
CA CYS A 140 -9.14 -16.23 2.94
C CYS A 140 -10.21 -16.77 1.97
N PHE A 141 -10.73 -15.91 1.07
CA PHE A 141 -11.63 -16.37 0.01
C PHE A 141 -10.94 -17.38 -0.92
N TYR A 142 -9.70 -17.14 -1.33
CA TYR A 142 -8.96 -18.06 -2.18
C TYR A 142 -8.68 -19.41 -1.53
N ALA A 143 -8.38 -19.42 -0.23
CA ALA A 143 -8.27 -20.65 0.54
C ALA A 143 -9.60 -21.43 0.56
N LEU A 144 -10.73 -20.73 0.69
CA LEU A 144 -12.07 -21.32 0.79
C LEU A 144 -12.67 -21.75 -0.57
N ALA A 145 -12.30 -21.08 -1.67
CA ALA A 145 -12.92 -21.26 -2.98
C ALA A 145 -12.95 -22.71 -3.50
N PRO A 146 -11.88 -23.54 -3.37
CA PRO A 146 -11.92 -24.95 -3.76
C PRO A 146 -13.05 -25.75 -3.08
N LEU A 147 -13.28 -25.51 -1.78
CA LEU A 147 -14.33 -26.18 -1.01
C LEU A 147 -15.72 -25.72 -1.46
N VAL A 148 -15.88 -24.42 -1.72
CA VAL A 148 -17.13 -23.87 -2.28
C VAL A 148 -17.43 -24.47 -3.65
N PHE A 149 -16.43 -24.64 -4.51
CA PHE A 149 -16.62 -25.29 -5.81
C PHE A 149 -17.03 -26.75 -5.69
N LEU A 150 -16.45 -27.49 -4.75
CA LEU A 150 -16.86 -28.87 -4.45
C LEU A 150 -18.32 -28.92 -3.98
N ALA A 151 -18.70 -28.03 -3.06
CA ALA A 151 -20.05 -27.96 -2.53
C ALA A 151 -21.08 -27.62 -3.62
N ILE A 152 -20.78 -26.63 -4.48
CA ILE A 152 -21.64 -26.27 -5.62
C ILE A 152 -21.77 -27.47 -6.59
N ALA A 153 -20.66 -28.10 -6.95
CA ALA A 153 -20.69 -29.25 -7.86
C ALA A 153 -21.49 -30.43 -7.29
N ALA A 154 -21.33 -30.74 -6.00
CA ALA A 154 -22.10 -31.78 -5.33
C ALA A 154 -23.60 -31.45 -5.28
N ALA A 155 -23.96 -30.20 -4.97
CA ALA A 155 -25.35 -29.76 -4.96
C ALA A 155 -25.98 -29.81 -6.37
N GLN A 156 -25.24 -29.40 -7.41
CA GLN A 156 -25.70 -29.48 -8.80
C GLN A 156 -25.90 -30.92 -9.29
N ARG A 157 -25.08 -31.87 -8.83
CA ARG A 157 -25.27 -33.30 -9.11
C ARG A 157 -26.53 -33.86 -8.45
N ARG A 158 -26.87 -33.39 -7.23
CA ARG A 158 -28.10 -33.79 -6.53
C ARG A 158 -29.36 -33.16 -7.11
N ALA A 159 -29.26 -31.96 -7.67
CA ALA A 159 -30.39 -31.23 -8.25
C ALA A 159 -30.14 -30.85 -9.73
N PRO A 160 -29.99 -31.84 -10.64
CA PRO A 160 -29.60 -31.60 -12.03
C PRO A 160 -30.63 -30.79 -12.83
N ARG A 161 -31.91 -30.82 -12.42
CA ARG A 161 -33.00 -30.01 -13.02
C ARG A 161 -32.97 -28.54 -12.58
N ARG A 162 -32.27 -28.21 -11.49
CA ARG A 162 -32.24 -26.85 -10.90
C ARG A 162 -30.82 -26.46 -10.45
N PRO A 163 -29.79 -26.54 -11.33
CA PRO A 163 -28.39 -26.38 -10.94
C PRO A 163 -28.05 -24.96 -10.45
N MET A 164 -28.77 -23.95 -10.96
CA MET A 164 -28.57 -22.56 -10.52
C MET A 164 -29.14 -22.31 -9.13
N LEU A 165 -30.33 -22.86 -8.81
CA LEU A 165 -30.89 -22.77 -7.47
C LEU A 165 -30.04 -23.51 -6.45
N ALA A 166 -29.49 -24.68 -6.82
CA ALA A 166 -28.55 -25.41 -5.98
C ALA A 166 -27.27 -24.61 -5.70
N ALA A 167 -26.70 -23.94 -6.72
CA ALA A 167 -25.55 -23.06 -6.54
C ALA A 167 -25.87 -21.85 -5.65
N ALA A 168 -27.02 -21.20 -5.86
CA ALA A 168 -27.47 -20.08 -5.03
C ALA A 168 -27.63 -20.51 -3.57
N ALA A 169 -28.27 -21.65 -3.32
CA ALA A 169 -28.46 -22.18 -1.96
C ALA A 169 -27.12 -22.45 -1.25
N VAL A 170 -26.12 -23.01 -1.95
CA VAL A 170 -24.78 -23.22 -1.38
C VAL A 170 -24.11 -21.88 -1.04
N LEU A 171 -24.12 -20.92 -1.97
CA LEU A 171 -23.47 -19.62 -1.77
C LEU A 171 -24.13 -18.80 -0.66
N ILE A 172 -25.46 -18.79 -0.58
CA ILE A 172 -26.22 -18.18 0.51
C ILE A 172 -25.93 -18.92 1.82
N GLY A 173 -25.95 -20.25 1.83
CA GLY A 173 -25.68 -21.05 3.03
C GLY A 173 -24.28 -20.81 3.61
N VAL A 174 -23.24 -20.74 2.76
CA VAL A 174 -21.87 -20.42 3.20
C VAL A 174 -21.77 -18.98 3.70
N THR A 175 -22.48 -18.03 3.07
CA THR A 175 -22.52 -16.64 3.53
C THR A 175 -23.13 -16.54 4.93
N ILE A 176 -24.28 -17.18 5.17
CA ILE A 176 -24.93 -17.22 6.48
C ILE A 176 -24.05 -17.92 7.50
N LEU A 177 -23.41 -19.04 7.13
CA LEU A 177 -22.51 -19.79 8.00
C LEU A 177 -21.30 -18.96 8.45
N LEU A 178 -20.64 -18.28 7.52
CA LEU A 178 -19.48 -17.43 7.83
C LEU A 178 -19.88 -16.23 8.67
N PHE A 179 -21.02 -15.61 8.36
CA PHE A 179 -21.53 -14.52 9.17
C PHE A 179 -21.84 -14.97 10.60
N ALA A 180 -22.54 -16.09 10.75
CA ALA A 180 -22.83 -16.68 12.06
C ALA A 180 -21.55 -17.08 12.81
N ALA A 181 -20.53 -17.59 12.12
CA ALA A 181 -19.23 -17.91 12.70
C ALA A 181 -18.52 -16.64 13.20
N GLY A 182 -18.54 -15.55 12.45
CA GLY A 182 -17.98 -14.26 12.88
C GLY A 182 -18.72 -13.69 14.09
N ALA A 183 -20.05 -13.69 14.06
CA ALA A 183 -20.88 -13.25 15.19
C ALA A 183 -20.62 -14.10 16.45
N THR A 184 -20.58 -15.43 16.30
CA THR A 184 -20.28 -16.36 17.40
C THR A 184 -18.88 -16.13 17.95
N THR A 185 -17.88 -15.94 17.08
CA THR A 185 -16.50 -15.65 17.48
C THR A 185 -16.42 -14.37 18.30
N TRP A 186 -17.08 -13.30 17.84
CA TRP A 186 -17.16 -12.05 18.60
C TRP A 186 -17.84 -12.24 19.96
N THR A 187 -18.98 -12.93 20.02
CA THR A 187 -19.72 -13.19 21.27
C THR A 187 -18.89 -14.01 22.28
N ILE A 188 -18.18 -15.05 21.82
CA ILE A 188 -17.33 -15.88 22.68
C ILE A 188 -16.14 -15.07 23.21
N LEU A 189 -15.57 -14.20 22.38
CA LEU A 189 -14.43 -13.38 22.75
C LEU A 189 -14.81 -12.17 23.61
N ASP A 190 -16.09 -11.78 23.64
CA ASP A 190 -16.64 -10.69 24.46
C ASP A 190 -15.82 -9.40 24.39
N GLY A 191 -15.40 -9.02 23.17
CA GLY A 191 -14.56 -7.85 22.93
C GLY A 191 -13.10 -7.97 23.41
N ARG A 192 -12.69 -9.13 23.95
CA ARG A 192 -11.31 -9.45 24.36
C ARG A 192 -10.50 -10.20 23.29
N GLY A 193 -11.08 -10.34 22.10
CA GLY A 193 -10.43 -10.96 20.94
C GLY A 193 -9.25 -10.14 20.41
N PRO A 194 -8.30 -10.78 19.70
CA PRO A 194 -7.18 -10.07 19.10
C PRO A 194 -7.63 -9.22 17.90
N GLY A 195 -7.03 -8.04 17.75
CA GLY A 195 -7.15 -7.22 16.55
C GLY A 195 -8.59 -6.90 16.12
N PHE A 196 -8.93 -7.28 14.89
CA PHE A 196 -10.24 -6.95 14.31
C PHE A 196 -11.37 -7.81 14.89
N LEU A 197 -11.06 -8.98 15.45
CA LEU A 197 -12.06 -9.88 16.04
C LEU A 197 -12.69 -9.33 17.32
N ARG A 198 -12.10 -8.30 17.92
CA ARG A 198 -12.65 -7.62 19.11
C ARG A 198 -13.87 -6.76 18.79
N ASP A 199 -13.99 -6.33 17.54
CA ASP A 199 -14.91 -5.28 17.11
C ASP A 199 -15.94 -5.85 16.12
N PRO A 200 -17.23 -5.90 16.47
CA PRO A 200 -18.24 -6.56 15.64
C PRO A 200 -18.41 -5.88 14.28
N GLU A 201 -18.18 -4.56 14.21
CA GLU A 201 -18.23 -3.81 12.96
C GLU A 201 -17.06 -4.22 12.06
N LYS A 202 -15.84 -4.35 12.61
CA LYS A 202 -14.69 -4.81 11.83
C LYS A 202 -14.83 -6.25 11.38
N VAL A 203 -15.37 -7.14 12.23
CA VAL A 203 -15.69 -8.52 11.85
C VAL A 203 -16.61 -8.53 10.63
N ALA A 204 -17.66 -7.73 10.63
CA ALA A 204 -18.59 -7.63 9.51
C ALA A 204 -17.96 -7.00 8.25
N LEU A 205 -17.34 -5.83 8.39
CA LEU A 205 -16.98 -4.98 7.25
C LEU A 205 -15.56 -5.23 6.71
N HIS A 206 -14.69 -5.84 7.50
CA HIS A 206 -13.25 -5.94 7.18
C HIS A 206 -12.69 -7.37 7.23
N THR A 207 -13.51 -8.39 7.48
CA THR A 207 -13.08 -9.79 7.47
C THR A 207 -13.89 -10.63 6.48
N LEU A 208 -13.43 -11.86 6.19
CA LEU A 208 -14.17 -12.80 5.36
C LEU A 208 -15.56 -13.11 5.93
N PHE A 209 -15.77 -13.01 7.25
CA PHE A 209 -17.03 -13.38 7.89
C PHE A 209 -18.23 -12.59 7.36
N GLY A 210 -18.10 -11.28 7.17
CA GLY A 210 -19.16 -10.48 6.54
C GLY A 210 -18.94 -10.22 5.04
N ARG A 211 -17.69 -10.17 4.57
CA ARG A 211 -17.36 -9.82 3.17
C ARG A 211 -17.41 -10.99 2.19
N PHE A 212 -17.65 -12.24 2.64
CA PHE A 212 -17.82 -13.36 1.72
C PHE A 212 -18.98 -13.14 0.72
N TYR A 213 -20.01 -12.40 1.14
CA TYR A 213 -21.16 -12.07 0.30
C TYR A 213 -20.76 -11.44 -1.04
N ASP A 214 -19.79 -10.51 -1.05
CA ASP A 214 -19.29 -9.88 -2.28
C ASP A 214 -18.78 -10.92 -3.29
N PHE A 215 -17.95 -11.86 -2.81
CA PHE A 215 -17.39 -12.93 -3.63
C PHE A 215 -18.46 -13.91 -4.07
N ALA A 216 -19.44 -14.22 -3.21
CA ALA A 216 -20.55 -15.11 -3.51
C ALA A 216 -21.42 -14.56 -4.64
N VAL A 217 -21.74 -13.26 -4.61
CA VAL A 217 -22.49 -12.59 -5.68
C VAL A 217 -21.70 -12.62 -7.00
N GLY A 218 -20.40 -12.32 -6.96
CA GLY A 218 -19.52 -12.45 -8.13
C GLY A 218 -19.45 -13.88 -8.68
N ALA A 219 -19.30 -14.87 -7.81
CA ALA A 219 -19.26 -16.29 -8.18
C ALA A 219 -20.58 -16.74 -8.82
N PHE A 220 -21.71 -16.35 -8.25
CA PHE A 220 -23.03 -16.65 -8.82
C PHE A 220 -23.21 -16.02 -10.20
N ALA A 221 -22.81 -14.75 -10.35
CA ALA A 221 -22.86 -14.05 -11.64
C ALA A 221 -22.01 -14.76 -12.71
N ALA A 222 -20.85 -15.32 -12.35
CA ALA A 222 -20.05 -16.13 -13.26
C ALA A 222 -20.74 -17.44 -13.68
N LEU A 223 -21.44 -18.10 -12.76
CA LEU A 223 -22.24 -19.30 -13.08
C LEU A 223 -23.41 -18.97 -13.99
N VAL A 224 -24.12 -17.86 -13.74
CA VAL A 224 -25.18 -17.36 -14.64
C VAL A 224 -24.63 -17.05 -16.02
N PHE A 225 -23.47 -16.41 -16.11
CA PHE A 225 -22.82 -16.08 -17.37
C PHE A 225 -22.40 -17.34 -18.15
N ALA A 226 -21.86 -18.35 -17.47
CA ALA A 226 -21.32 -19.57 -18.07
C ALA A 226 -22.40 -20.64 -18.38
N SER A 227 -23.54 -20.64 -17.68
CA SER A 227 -24.54 -21.69 -17.80
C SER A 227 -25.45 -21.51 -19.03
N PRO A 228 -25.61 -22.54 -19.88
CA PRO A 228 -26.58 -22.53 -20.98
C PRO A 228 -28.03 -22.36 -20.51
N SER A 229 -28.37 -22.88 -19.32
CA SER A 229 -29.72 -22.76 -18.74
C SER A 229 -30.12 -21.31 -18.43
N SER A 230 -29.14 -20.41 -18.40
CA SER A 230 -29.31 -19.02 -17.98
C SER A 230 -29.28 -18.04 -19.16
N GLU A 231 -29.48 -18.53 -20.40
CA GLU A 231 -29.44 -17.73 -21.64
C GLU A 231 -30.34 -16.49 -21.57
N ARG A 232 -31.56 -16.64 -21.05
CA ARG A 232 -32.51 -15.53 -20.88
C ARG A 232 -31.92 -14.44 -19.98
N TRP A 233 -31.41 -14.82 -18.81
CA TRP A 233 -30.84 -13.89 -17.84
C TRP A 233 -29.54 -13.26 -18.34
N ARG A 234 -28.70 -14.02 -19.03
CA ARG A 234 -27.48 -13.51 -19.67
C ARG A 234 -27.80 -12.44 -20.72
N ARG A 235 -28.84 -12.64 -21.54
CA ARG A 235 -29.28 -11.64 -22.53
C ARG A 235 -29.85 -10.38 -21.88
N ILE A 236 -30.56 -10.52 -20.76
CA ILE A 236 -31.10 -9.38 -20.02
C ILE A 236 -29.94 -8.60 -19.37
N LEU A 237 -29.18 -9.23 -18.48
CA LEU A 237 -28.09 -8.61 -17.72
C LEU A 237 -26.93 -8.15 -18.60
N GLY A 238 -26.77 -8.74 -19.78
CA GLY A 238 -25.74 -8.34 -20.74
C GLY A 238 -25.99 -7.00 -21.43
N ARG A 239 -27.20 -6.43 -21.32
CA ARG A 239 -27.49 -5.08 -21.83
C ARG A 239 -26.89 -4.02 -20.89
N PRO A 240 -26.51 -2.83 -21.38
CA PRO A 240 -26.02 -1.75 -20.53
C PRO A 240 -27.13 -1.19 -19.63
N VAL A 241 -28.40 -1.26 -20.05
CA VAL A 241 -29.53 -0.68 -19.32
C VAL A 241 -29.72 -1.30 -17.93
N PRO A 242 -29.77 -2.64 -17.73
CA PRO A 242 -29.88 -3.20 -16.38
C PRO A 242 -28.69 -2.89 -15.47
N ALA A 243 -27.48 -2.79 -16.02
CA ALA A 243 -26.32 -2.35 -15.25
C ALA A 243 -26.44 -0.89 -14.84
N LEU A 244 -26.90 -0.02 -15.74
CA LEU A 244 -27.16 1.39 -15.44
C LEU A 244 -28.24 1.52 -14.37
N LEU A 245 -29.38 0.82 -14.52
CA LEU A 245 -30.46 0.84 -13.54
C LEU A 245 -30.00 0.32 -12.17
N ALA A 246 -29.24 -0.78 -12.12
CA ALA A 246 -28.70 -1.29 -10.86
C ALA A 246 -27.71 -0.30 -10.23
N THR A 247 -26.88 0.36 -11.04
CA THR A 247 -25.93 1.38 -10.56
C THR A 247 -26.67 2.61 -10.06
N CYS A 248 -27.63 3.14 -10.82
CA CYS A 248 -28.46 4.28 -10.41
C CYS A 248 -29.28 3.96 -9.16
N GLY A 249 -29.82 2.74 -9.05
CA GLY A 249 -30.53 2.28 -7.86
C GLY A 249 -29.62 2.23 -6.63
N ALA A 250 -28.40 1.69 -6.79
CA ALA A 250 -27.40 1.69 -5.71
C ALA A 250 -26.99 3.12 -5.31
N VAL A 251 -26.77 4.01 -6.27
CA VAL A 251 -26.45 5.42 -6.02
C VAL A 251 -27.60 6.13 -5.31
N ALA A 252 -28.84 5.97 -5.80
CA ALA A 252 -30.02 6.57 -5.19
C ALA A 252 -30.18 6.12 -3.73
N LEU A 253 -29.98 4.82 -3.45
CA LEU A 253 -30.04 4.28 -2.10
C LEU A 253 -28.92 4.82 -1.19
N ILE A 254 -27.70 4.98 -1.71
CA ILE A 254 -26.61 5.62 -0.97
C ILE A 254 -26.99 7.06 -0.60
N LEU A 255 -27.53 7.81 -1.56
CA LEU A 255 -27.93 9.20 -1.33
C LEU A 255 -29.10 9.30 -0.34
N THR A 256 -30.11 8.42 -0.42
CA THR A 256 -31.22 8.42 0.54
C THR A 256 -30.80 7.97 1.92
N ALA A 257 -29.89 7.00 2.03
CA ALA A 257 -29.34 6.58 3.31
C ALA A 257 -28.52 7.69 3.96
N GLN A 258 -27.68 8.40 3.18
CA GLN A 258 -26.92 9.55 3.68
C GLN A 258 -27.81 10.70 4.10
N TRP A 259 -28.89 10.97 3.35
CA TRP A 259 -29.90 11.94 3.75
C TRP A 259 -30.55 11.51 5.06
N GLY A 260 -31.00 10.25 5.19
CA GLY A 260 -31.58 9.74 6.43
C GLY A 260 -30.64 9.84 7.63
N MET A 261 -29.32 9.62 7.44
CA MET A 261 -28.31 9.81 8.48
C MET A 261 -28.11 11.28 8.87
N TYR A 262 -28.14 12.19 7.88
CA TYR A 262 -28.06 13.62 8.11
C TYR A 262 -29.28 14.11 8.92
N ASP A 263 -30.48 13.63 8.57
CA ASP A 263 -31.74 14.03 9.20
C ASP A 263 -31.90 13.44 10.63
N ALA A 264 -31.34 12.25 10.87
CA ALA A 264 -31.34 11.61 12.19
C ALA A 264 -30.36 12.23 13.22
N GLY A 265 -29.80 13.42 12.94
CA GLY A 265 -28.90 14.12 13.87
C GLY A 265 -27.44 13.66 13.84
N GLY A 266 -27.03 12.89 12.83
CA GLY A 266 -25.65 12.46 12.65
C GLY A 266 -25.30 11.11 13.30
N LEU A 267 -24.07 11.01 13.81
CA LEU A 267 -23.35 9.76 14.13
C LEU A 267 -23.91 8.92 15.30
N ASP A 268 -25.18 9.06 15.68
CA ASP A 268 -25.80 8.32 16.80
C ASP A 268 -26.97 7.39 16.36
N GLY A 269 -27.31 7.35 15.07
CA GLY A 269 -28.26 6.39 14.50
C GLY A 269 -27.73 4.94 14.47
N PRO A 270 -28.55 3.92 14.17
CA PRO A 270 -28.10 2.53 14.15
C PRO A 270 -27.22 2.20 12.93
N HIS A 271 -26.01 2.78 12.86
CA HIS A 271 -25.03 2.73 11.75
C HIS A 271 -24.91 1.41 11.01
N TRP A 272 -25.01 0.30 11.74
CA TRP A 272 -24.94 -1.03 11.17
C TRP A 272 -26.09 -1.28 10.17
N ALA A 273 -27.35 -0.96 10.45
CA ALA A 273 -28.43 -1.31 9.51
C ALA A 273 -28.31 -0.57 8.15
N TRP A 274 -27.76 0.65 8.15
CA TRP A 274 -27.52 1.45 6.94
C TRP A 274 -26.25 0.97 6.23
N ALA A 275 -25.16 0.72 6.97
CA ALA A 275 -23.93 0.15 6.42
C ALA A 275 -24.16 -1.20 5.70
N TRP A 276 -25.03 -2.03 6.27
CA TRP A 276 -25.40 -3.33 5.71
C TRP A 276 -26.27 -3.22 4.47
N SER A 277 -27.16 -2.22 4.40
CA SER A 277 -27.94 -1.97 3.18
C SER A 277 -27.05 -1.59 1.99
N TRP A 278 -25.95 -0.86 2.25
CA TRP A 278 -24.93 -0.54 1.25
C TRP A 278 -24.18 -1.79 0.79
N ASP A 279 -23.63 -2.56 1.73
CA ASP A 279 -22.80 -3.73 1.43
C ASP A 279 -23.58 -4.93 0.86
N LEU A 280 -24.91 -4.98 1.02
CA LEU A 280 -25.75 -6.01 0.38
C LEU A 280 -26.12 -5.66 -1.06
N LEU A 281 -26.41 -4.41 -1.39
CA LEU A 281 -26.91 -4.05 -2.71
C LEU A 281 -25.80 -3.69 -3.70
N LEU A 282 -24.69 -3.14 -3.21
CA LEU A 282 -23.56 -2.77 -4.05
C LEU A 282 -22.91 -3.95 -4.78
N PRO A 283 -22.72 -5.13 -4.16
CA PRO A 283 -22.19 -6.28 -4.86
C PRO A 283 -23.08 -6.74 -6.01
N VAL A 284 -24.41 -6.64 -5.86
CA VAL A 284 -25.37 -6.99 -6.91
C VAL A 284 -25.28 -6.02 -8.09
N ALA A 285 -25.17 -4.71 -7.81
CA ALA A 285 -24.95 -3.70 -8.84
C ALA A 285 -23.61 -3.91 -9.56
N ALA A 286 -22.54 -4.16 -8.80
CA ALA A 286 -21.22 -4.47 -9.35
C ALA A 286 -21.23 -5.74 -10.21
N ALA A 287 -21.93 -6.80 -9.80
CA ALA A 287 -22.06 -8.02 -10.58
C ALA A 287 -22.86 -7.80 -11.87
N SER A 288 -23.93 -7.01 -11.82
CA SER A 288 -24.68 -6.59 -13.01
C SER A 288 -23.77 -5.84 -14.00
N LEU A 289 -22.95 -4.91 -13.50
CA LEU A 289 -21.95 -4.20 -14.30
C LEU A 289 -20.92 -5.15 -14.91
N VAL A 290 -20.38 -6.10 -14.15
CA VAL A 290 -19.43 -7.11 -14.63
C VAL A 290 -20.03 -7.96 -15.75
N VAL A 291 -21.26 -8.47 -15.56
CA VAL A 291 -21.96 -9.27 -16.60
C VAL A 291 -22.22 -8.43 -17.86
N SER A 292 -22.62 -7.18 -17.70
CA SER A 292 -22.87 -6.25 -18.81
C SER A 292 -21.59 -5.92 -19.60
N LEU A 293 -20.47 -5.67 -18.91
CA LEU A 293 -19.18 -5.39 -19.56
C LEU A 293 -18.56 -6.63 -20.22
N THR A 294 -18.90 -7.83 -19.74
CA THR A 294 -18.45 -9.09 -20.34
C THR A 294 -19.32 -9.49 -21.55
N SER A 295 -20.46 -8.83 -21.77
CA SER A 295 -21.39 -9.17 -22.84
C SER A 295 -21.03 -8.50 -24.17
N SER A 296 -21.26 -9.20 -25.27
CA SER A 296 -20.93 -8.72 -26.62
C SER A 296 -21.76 -7.49 -27.02
N GLY A 297 -21.12 -6.51 -27.66
CA GLY A 297 -21.80 -5.35 -28.23
C GLY A 297 -21.97 -4.16 -27.28
N ASN A 298 -21.41 -4.20 -26.07
CA ASN A 298 -21.46 -3.09 -25.13
C ASN A 298 -20.47 -1.97 -25.53
N PRO A 299 -20.93 -0.73 -25.81
CA PRO A 299 -20.05 0.36 -26.24
C PRO A 299 -19.09 0.81 -25.12
N VAL A 300 -19.52 0.77 -23.86
CA VAL A 300 -18.67 1.07 -22.70
C VAL A 300 -17.56 0.03 -22.57
N ALA A 301 -17.88 -1.25 -22.79
CA ALA A 301 -16.87 -2.30 -22.80
C ALA A 301 -15.83 -2.08 -23.91
N ARG A 302 -16.23 -1.60 -25.10
CA ARG A 302 -15.28 -1.25 -26.18
C ARG A 302 -14.34 -0.12 -25.77
N LEU A 303 -14.87 0.95 -25.17
CA LEU A 303 -14.06 2.06 -24.66
C LEU A 303 -13.06 1.57 -23.59
N LEU A 304 -13.54 0.77 -22.63
CA LEU A 304 -12.69 0.21 -21.57
C LEU A 304 -11.72 -0.85 -22.09
N SER A 305 -11.91 -1.38 -23.30
CA SER A 305 -10.97 -2.32 -23.92
C SER A 305 -9.80 -1.64 -24.62
N LEU A 306 -9.77 -0.30 -24.69
CA LEU A 306 -8.64 0.43 -25.26
C LEU A 306 -7.36 0.17 -24.45
N SER A 307 -6.24 0.03 -25.16
CA SER A 307 -4.94 -0.36 -24.58
C SER A 307 -4.51 0.48 -23.36
N PRO A 308 -4.69 1.81 -23.30
CA PRO A 308 -4.30 2.59 -22.12
C PRO A 308 -5.07 2.18 -20.85
N PHE A 309 -6.39 2.00 -20.95
CA PHE A 309 -7.21 1.58 -19.81
C PHE A 309 -6.85 0.17 -19.35
N VAL A 310 -6.61 -0.74 -20.30
CA VAL A 310 -6.23 -2.12 -19.99
C VAL A 310 -4.86 -2.15 -19.29
N TYR A 311 -3.92 -1.33 -19.75
CA TYR A 311 -2.61 -1.20 -19.12
C TYR A 311 -2.73 -0.68 -17.68
N LEU A 312 -3.47 0.42 -17.48
CA LEU A 312 -3.76 0.95 -16.15
C LEU A 312 -4.47 -0.09 -15.26
N GLY A 313 -5.35 -0.90 -15.86
CA GLY A 313 -5.99 -2.04 -15.22
C GLY A 313 -5.02 -3.11 -14.73
N LYS A 314 -3.94 -3.39 -15.46
CA LYS A 314 -2.88 -4.30 -15.01
C LYS A 314 -2.09 -3.72 -13.85
N VAL A 315 -1.77 -2.42 -13.92
CA VAL A 315 -1.04 -1.66 -12.90
C VAL A 315 -1.85 -1.43 -11.62
N SER A 316 -3.19 -1.53 -11.69
CA SER A 316 -4.11 -1.22 -10.58
C SER A 316 -3.79 -1.90 -9.26
N TYR A 317 -3.20 -3.09 -9.27
CA TYR A 317 -2.82 -3.80 -8.04
C TYR A 317 -1.67 -3.10 -7.31
N ALA A 318 -0.62 -2.70 -8.04
CA ALA A 318 0.46 -1.88 -7.51
C ALA A 318 -0.04 -0.54 -6.99
N LEU A 319 -0.94 0.11 -7.74
CA LEU A 319 -1.56 1.38 -7.34
C LEU A 319 -2.31 1.25 -6.00
N TYR A 320 -3.11 0.21 -5.86
CA TYR A 320 -3.87 -0.07 -4.65
C TYR A 320 -2.98 -0.30 -3.41
N LEU A 321 -1.85 -0.99 -3.57
CA LEU A 321 -0.91 -1.23 -2.48
C LEU A 321 -0.13 0.04 -2.11
N VAL A 322 0.38 0.77 -3.08
CA VAL A 322 1.37 1.84 -2.85
C VAL A 322 0.74 3.12 -2.33
N GLN A 323 -0.49 3.45 -2.71
CA GLN A 323 -1.08 4.77 -2.51
C GLN A 323 -0.99 5.32 -1.07
N LEU A 324 -1.14 4.49 -0.03
CA LEU A 324 -1.08 4.92 1.37
C LEU A 324 0.24 4.67 2.08
N THR A 325 1.20 4.02 1.41
CA THR A 325 2.50 3.66 1.98
C THR A 325 3.48 4.84 1.95
N PRO A 326 4.63 4.78 2.63
CA PRO A 326 5.71 5.76 2.47
C PRO A 326 6.15 5.94 1.00
N ILE A 327 6.09 4.88 0.19
CA ILE A 327 6.43 4.94 -1.24
C ILE A 327 5.48 5.89 -2.00
N GLY A 328 4.17 5.83 -1.73
CA GLY A 328 3.19 6.69 -2.38
C GLY A 328 2.97 8.00 -1.63
N LYS A 329 2.46 7.89 -0.41
CA LYS A 329 2.14 9.01 0.47
C LYS A 329 3.40 9.78 0.87
N GLY A 330 4.47 9.10 1.30
CA GLY A 330 5.70 9.76 1.79
C GLY A 330 6.45 10.54 0.71
N LEU A 331 6.57 9.99 -0.50
CA LEU A 331 7.28 10.62 -1.63
C LEU A 331 6.70 11.98 -2.03
N PHE A 332 5.38 12.09 -2.10
CA PHE A 332 4.72 13.27 -2.67
C PHE A 332 4.14 14.22 -1.62
N TYR A 333 3.94 13.79 -0.37
CA TYR A 333 3.39 14.67 0.68
C TYR A 333 4.30 15.81 1.08
N ARG A 334 5.61 15.61 0.95
CA ARG A 334 6.61 16.62 1.29
C ARG A 334 6.76 17.68 0.19
N VAL A 335 6.29 17.38 -1.01
CA VAL A 335 6.52 18.20 -2.22
C VAL A 335 5.24 18.88 -2.70
N LEU A 336 4.09 18.20 -2.56
CA LEU A 336 2.81 18.68 -3.08
C LEU A 336 1.86 19.02 -1.92
N PRO A 337 1.51 20.31 -1.72
CA PRO A 337 0.53 20.71 -0.72
C PRO A 337 -0.81 20.02 -1.01
N ARG A 338 -1.44 19.43 0.02
CA ARG A 338 -2.83 18.93 -0.09
C ARG A 338 -3.87 20.04 -0.29
N THR A 339 -3.44 21.28 -0.51
CA THR A 339 -4.31 22.45 -0.53
C THR A 339 -4.99 22.68 -1.89
N ASP A 340 -4.45 22.12 -2.97
CA ASP A 340 -4.87 22.35 -4.35
C ASP A 340 -5.25 21.03 -5.06
N ASP A 341 -6.36 21.04 -5.80
CA ASP A 341 -6.84 19.90 -6.59
C ASP A 341 -5.84 19.53 -7.72
N VAL A 342 -5.07 20.51 -8.24
CA VAL A 342 -3.99 20.27 -9.22
C VAL A 342 -2.86 19.45 -8.59
N ALA A 343 -2.50 19.76 -7.34
CA ALA A 343 -1.49 19.02 -6.60
C ALA A 343 -1.93 17.57 -6.32
N LEU A 344 -3.23 17.35 -6.09
CA LEU A 344 -3.81 16.00 -5.95
C LEU A 344 -3.78 15.21 -7.26
N LEU A 345 -4.02 15.85 -8.41
CA LEU A 345 -3.86 15.22 -9.72
C LEU A 345 -2.39 14.84 -9.99
N GLY A 346 -1.45 15.74 -9.66
CA GLY A 346 -0.01 15.47 -9.74
C GLY A 346 0.41 14.30 -8.87
N LEU A 347 -0.09 14.24 -7.63
CA LEU A 347 0.10 13.12 -6.71
C LEU A 347 -0.41 11.81 -7.30
N TYR A 348 -1.61 11.81 -7.86
CA TYR A 348 -2.20 10.62 -8.48
C TYR A 348 -1.38 10.12 -9.68
N ALA A 349 -0.99 11.04 -10.57
CA ALA A 349 -0.15 10.71 -11.72
C ALA A 349 1.21 10.14 -11.27
N GLY A 350 1.82 10.74 -10.25
CA GLY A 350 3.07 10.29 -9.66
C GLY A 350 2.99 8.89 -9.05
N ILE A 351 1.97 8.62 -8.23
CA ILE A 351 1.75 7.29 -7.63
C ILE A 351 1.45 6.26 -8.72
N THR A 352 0.65 6.61 -9.74
CA THR A 352 0.35 5.73 -10.88
C THR A 352 1.62 5.40 -11.67
N ALA A 353 2.51 6.37 -11.86
CA ALA A 353 3.80 6.15 -12.49
C ALA A 353 4.65 5.16 -11.67
N VAL A 354 4.83 5.39 -10.36
CA VAL A 354 5.54 4.45 -9.46
C VAL A 354 4.93 3.05 -9.49
N SER A 355 3.60 2.97 -9.56
CA SER A 355 2.88 1.69 -9.64
C SER A 355 3.17 0.96 -10.95
N ALA A 356 3.22 1.67 -12.08
CA ALA A 356 3.56 1.10 -13.38
C ALA A 356 5.00 0.55 -13.40
N ILE A 357 5.90 1.21 -12.68
CA ILE A 357 7.30 0.78 -12.53
C ILE A 357 7.38 -0.53 -11.77
N LEU A 358 6.72 -0.62 -10.62
CA LEU A 358 6.65 -1.83 -9.82
C LEU A 358 5.99 -2.97 -10.60
N TYR A 359 4.95 -2.67 -11.38
CA TYR A 359 4.31 -3.66 -12.25
C TYR A 359 5.30 -4.26 -13.27
N GLU A 360 6.00 -3.41 -14.02
CA GLU A 360 6.89 -3.85 -15.11
C GLU A 360 8.21 -4.48 -14.62
N LEU A 361 8.75 -4.00 -13.50
CA LEU A 361 10.06 -4.43 -12.99
C LEU A 361 9.97 -5.56 -11.96
N VAL A 362 8.87 -5.64 -11.20
CA VAL A 362 8.73 -6.59 -10.09
C VAL A 362 7.58 -7.56 -10.34
N GLU A 363 6.35 -7.06 -10.42
CA GLU A 363 5.14 -7.88 -10.41
C GLU A 363 5.11 -8.87 -11.59
N GLU A 364 5.17 -8.36 -12.81
CA GLU A 364 5.02 -9.18 -14.02
C GLU A 364 6.24 -10.09 -14.28
N PRO A 365 7.51 -9.65 -14.09
CA PRO A 365 8.66 -10.55 -14.15
C PRO A 365 8.61 -11.69 -13.13
N ALA A 366 8.33 -11.38 -11.86
CA ALA A 366 8.27 -12.38 -10.80
C ALA A 366 7.11 -13.37 -11.02
N ARG A 367 5.93 -12.87 -11.42
CA ARG A 367 4.78 -13.70 -11.78
C ARG A 367 5.15 -14.71 -12.87
N ARG A 368 5.79 -14.25 -13.95
CA ARG A 368 6.21 -15.14 -15.05
C ARG A 368 7.27 -16.15 -14.61
N LEU A 369 8.20 -15.76 -13.76
CA LEU A 369 9.23 -16.67 -13.22
C LEU A 369 8.60 -17.81 -12.39
N ILE A 370 7.68 -17.47 -11.49
CA ILE A 370 6.98 -18.46 -10.64
C ILE A 370 6.13 -19.41 -11.50
N LEU A 371 5.40 -18.88 -12.48
CA LEU A 371 4.58 -19.72 -13.36
C LEU A 371 5.42 -20.63 -14.27
N ARG A 372 6.60 -20.19 -14.71
CA ARG A 372 7.53 -20.99 -15.52
C ARG A 372 8.18 -22.10 -14.71
N THR A 373 8.67 -21.79 -13.51
CA THR A 373 9.29 -22.77 -12.61
C THR A 373 8.28 -23.84 -12.18
N GLY A 374 7.01 -23.49 -12.02
CA GLY A 374 5.93 -24.45 -11.81
C GLY A 374 5.39 -25.15 -13.06
N GLY A 375 6.00 -24.97 -14.24
CA GLY A 375 5.58 -25.64 -15.48
C GLY A 375 4.23 -25.17 -16.07
N LEU A 376 3.69 -24.04 -15.60
CA LEU A 376 2.35 -23.54 -15.96
C LEU A 376 2.31 -22.56 -17.13
N GLU A 377 3.49 -22.10 -17.60
CA GLU A 377 3.63 -21.17 -18.72
C GLU A 377 4.86 -21.52 -19.57
N ARG A 378 4.69 -21.61 -20.90
CA ARG A 378 5.79 -21.87 -21.85
C ARG A 378 6.59 -20.58 -22.12
N ARG A 379 7.85 -20.72 -22.56
CA ARG A 379 8.72 -19.58 -22.95
C ARG A 379 8.05 -18.77 -24.07
N SER A 380 7.53 -17.59 -23.74
CA SER A 380 7.24 -16.53 -24.72
C SER A 380 8.44 -15.58 -24.82
N PRO A 381 8.74 -15.04 -26.02
CA PRO A 381 9.77 -14.01 -26.18
C PRO A 381 9.43 -12.80 -25.31
N ALA A 382 10.42 -12.30 -24.58
CA ALA A 382 10.22 -11.18 -23.66
C ALA A 382 9.85 -9.92 -24.45
N ARG A 383 8.59 -9.48 -24.35
CA ARG A 383 8.23 -8.10 -24.71
C ARG A 383 8.80 -7.19 -23.62
N THR A 384 9.90 -6.53 -23.90
CA THR A 384 10.54 -5.57 -23.00
C THR A 384 9.93 -4.18 -23.20
N ALA A 385 9.52 -3.52 -22.12
CA ALA A 385 9.26 -2.08 -22.15
C ALA A 385 10.49 -1.30 -22.68
N PRO A 386 10.31 -0.14 -23.34
CA PRO A 386 11.42 0.67 -23.84
C PRO A 386 12.43 0.98 -22.72
N ALA A 387 13.73 0.87 -23.02
CA ALA A 387 14.79 1.03 -22.02
C ALA A 387 14.72 2.36 -21.27
N VAL A 388 14.29 3.43 -21.94
CA VAL A 388 14.12 4.78 -21.40
C VAL A 388 13.08 4.82 -20.28
N VAL A 389 11.95 4.13 -20.44
CA VAL A 389 10.89 4.08 -19.41
C VAL A 389 11.42 3.38 -18.17
N ARG A 390 12.19 2.30 -18.30
CA ARG A 390 12.78 1.56 -17.18
C ARG A 390 13.89 2.34 -16.47
N LEU A 391 14.70 3.10 -17.22
CA LEU A 391 15.76 3.94 -16.68
C LEU A 391 15.19 5.15 -15.92
N GLY A 392 14.23 5.86 -16.50
CA GLY A 392 13.54 6.97 -15.81
C GLY A 392 12.78 6.49 -14.57
N ALA A 393 12.21 5.29 -14.65
CA ALA A 393 11.55 4.63 -13.55
C ALA A 393 12.45 4.23 -12.39
N ALA A 394 13.56 3.55 -12.71
CA ALA A 394 14.56 3.18 -11.72
C ALA A 394 15.19 4.43 -11.09
N ALA A 395 15.42 5.48 -11.87
CA ALA A 395 15.91 6.76 -11.37
C ALA A 395 14.91 7.44 -10.44
N ALA A 396 13.61 7.46 -10.76
CA ALA A 396 12.58 8.04 -9.90
C ALA A 396 12.43 7.28 -8.57
N LEU A 397 12.48 5.93 -8.62
CA LEU A 397 12.48 5.10 -7.42
C LEU A 397 13.76 5.34 -6.61
N ALA A 398 14.93 5.35 -7.24
CA ALA A 398 16.21 5.61 -6.57
C ALA A 398 16.22 7.00 -5.89
N LEU A 399 15.72 8.03 -6.56
CA LEU A 399 15.62 9.39 -6.03
C LEU A 399 14.67 9.45 -4.82
N SER A 400 13.55 8.72 -4.90
CA SER A 400 12.59 8.58 -3.79
C SER A 400 13.23 7.88 -2.58
N LEU A 401 13.92 6.76 -2.81
CA LEU A 401 14.60 6.00 -1.76
C LEU A 401 15.73 6.82 -1.13
N ALA A 402 16.50 7.54 -1.94
CA ALA A 402 17.58 8.41 -1.46
C ALA A 402 17.02 9.58 -0.61
N SER A 403 15.96 10.24 -1.09
CA SER A 403 15.30 11.34 -0.35
C SER A 403 14.72 10.88 1.00
N GLN A 404 14.06 9.72 1.01
CA GLN A 404 13.50 9.16 2.24
C GLN A 404 14.58 8.66 3.20
N SER A 405 15.62 7.99 2.70
CA SER A 405 16.76 7.53 3.50
C SER A 405 17.51 8.71 4.11
N ALA A 406 17.70 9.80 3.36
CA ALA A 406 18.28 11.03 3.88
C ALA A 406 17.41 11.62 5.00
N THR A 407 16.09 11.61 4.85
CA THR A 407 15.19 12.13 5.89
C THR A 407 15.17 11.24 7.13
N TRP A 408 15.25 9.91 6.96
CA TRP A 408 15.35 8.98 8.07
C TRP A 408 16.69 9.14 8.80
N ALA A 409 17.80 9.26 8.07
CA ALA A 409 19.11 9.55 8.66
C ALA A 409 19.06 10.85 9.48
N VAL A 410 18.47 11.91 8.93
CA VAL A 410 18.22 13.17 9.65
C VAL A 410 17.39 12.93 10.92
N ALA A 411 16.28 12.19 10.83
CA ALA A 411 15.42 11.93 11.98
C ALA A 411 16.10 11.08 13.07
N SER A 412 16.85 10.05 12.67
CA SER A 412 17.60 9.18 13.58
C SER A 412 18.73 9.94 14.27
N VAL A 413 19.47 10.77 13.54
CA VAL A 413 20.49 11.62 14.14
C VAL A 413 19.85 12.65 15.07
N SER A 414 18.77 13.29 14.65
CA SER A 414 18.01 14.21 15.51
C SER A 414 17.44 13.55 16.76
N GLY A 415 17.11 12.25 16.72
CA GLY A 415 16.74 11.46 17.88
C GLY A 415 17.91 11.17 18.82
N SER A 416 19.10 10.90 18.27
CA SER A 416 20.34 10.70 19.05
C SER A 416 20.80 11.96 19.79
N LEU A 417 20.43 13.15 19.27
CA LEU A 417 20.69 14.45 19.89
C LEU A 417 19.73 14.78 21.06
N GLY A 418 18.79 13.89 21.39
CA GLY A 418 17.83 14.09 22.48
C GLY A 418 16.66 15.04 22.15
N PRO A 419 15.75 15.28 23.11
CA PRO A 419 14.57 16.10 22.91
C PRO A 419 14.93 17.54 22.53
N VAL A 420 14.07 18.19 21.73
CA VAL A 420 14.23 19.62 21.38
C VAL A 420 14.13 20.47 22.63
N THR A 421 15.10 21.36 22.82
CA THR A 421 15.16 22.31 23.94
C THR A 421 14.62 23.67 23.54
N LEU A 422 14.18 24.46 24.53
CA LEU A 422 13.71 25.82 24.29
C LEU A 422 14.82 26.74 23.74
N ALA A 423 16.08 26.50 24.11
CA ALA A 423 17.23 27.27 23.63
C ALA A 423 17.42 27.10 22.11
N GLU A 424 17.31 25.88 21.60
CA GLU A 424 17.41 25.59 20.16
C GLU A 424 16.25 26.22 19.38
N VAL A 425 15.05 26.21 19.96
CA VAL A 425 13.88 26.86 19.39
C VAL A 425 14.05 28.38 19.36
N ARG A 426 14.56 29.01 20.42
CA ARG A 426 14.87 30.44 20.45
C ARG A 426 15.96 30.79 19.43
N ALA A 427 17.01 29.98 19.32
CA ALA A 427 18.08 30.15 18.34
C ALA A 427 17.59 30.04 16.88
N ALA A 428 16.53 29.26 16.62
CA ALA A 428 15.90 29.14 15.31
C ALA A 428 15.08 30.37 14.86
N GLY A 429 15.03 31.44 15.66
CA GLY A 429 14.43 32.73 15.28
C GLY A 429 12.90 32.76 15.44
N VAL A 430 12.35 32.12 16.48
CA VAL A 430 10.91 32.19 16.78
C VAL A 430 10.50 33.62 17.08
N ARG A 431 9.45 34.10 16.40
CA ARG A 431 8.90 35.44 16.61
C ARG A 431 8.15 35.53 17.94
N ALA A 432 8.18 36.70 18.58
CA ALA A 432 7.48 36.94 19.84
C ALA A 432 5.98 36.61 19.80
N ARG A 433 5.31 36.77 18.66
CA ARG A 433 3.88 36.42 18.50
C ARG A 433 3.58 34.91 18.51
N ASP A 434 4.61 34.09 18.24
CA ASP A 434 4.53 32.64 18.14
C ASP A 434 5.04 31.96 19.42
N LEU A 435 5.40 32.74 20.44
CA LEU A 435 5.92 32.29 21.73
C LEU A 435 5.10 32.94 22.86
N MET A 436 4.66 32.13 23.81
CA MET A 436 3.93 32.59 24.98
C MET A 436 4.65 32.06 26.23
N THR A 437 5.26 32.96 27.00
CA THR A 437 5.84 32.65 28.31
C THR A 437 4.80 32.90 29.39
N LEU A 438 4.61 31.93 30.28
CA LEU A 438 3.73 32.01 31.43
C LEU A 438 4.59 32.03 32.70
N PRO A 439 4.50 33.09 33.51
CA PRO A 439 5.24 33.19 34.75
C PRO A 439 4.62 32.27 35.82
N ALA A 440 5.43 31.84 36.79
CA ALA A 440 5.04 30.85 37.81
C ALA A 440 3.77 31.24 38.60
N GLU A 441 3.49 32.55 38.73
CA GLU A 441 2.36 33.08 39.47
C GLU A 441 1.03 32.99 38.69
N ALA A 442 1.08 32.87 37.36
CA ALA A 442 -0.11 32.70 36.51
C ALA A 442 -0.60 31.24 36.47
N LEU A 443 0.10 30.34 37.15
CA LEU A 443 -0.11 28.90 37.08
C LEU A 443 -1.16 28.44 38.10
N SER A 444 -2.44 28.41 37.71
CA SER A 444 -3.50 27.90 38.61
C SER A 444 -3.29 26.41 38.94
N THR A 445 -3.12 26.09 40.22
CA THR A 445 -2.95 24.71 40.71
C THR A 445 -4.29 24.04 40.91
N GLY A 446 -4.68 23.10 40.05
CA GLY A 446 -5.80 22.20 40.27
C GLY A 446 -5.45 21.04 41.22
N PRO A 447 -6.44 20.29 41.75
CA PRO A 447 -6.19 19.11 42.57
C PRO A 447 -5.31 18.10 41.83
N GLY A 448 -4.17 17.73 42.42
CA GLY A 448 -3.25 16.73 41.85
C GLY A 448 -2.16 17.27 40.91
N GLY A 449 -1.79 18.56 41.00
CA GLY A 449 -0.64 19.14 40.29
C GLY A 449 -0.89 19.44 38.81
N VAL A 450 -2.17 19.64 38.45
CA VAL A 450 -2.61 19.89 37.08
C VAL A 450 -2.79 21.39 36.87
N LEU A 451 -2.10 21.92 35.88
CA LEU A 451 -2.13 23.30 35.44
C LEU A 451 -3.10 23.49 34.29
N LEU A 452 -4.03 24.43 34.40
CA LEU A 452 -4.91 24.84 33.29
C LEU A 452 -4.48 26.19 32.71
N VAL A 453 -4.11 26.20 31.43
CA VAL A 453 -3.72 27.40 30.69
C VAL A 453 -4.76 27.70 29.62
N GLY A 454 -5.37 28.89 29.66
CA GLY A 454 -6.25 29.38 28.60
C GLY A 454 -5.47 29.98 27.43
N LEU A 455 -5.72 29.54 26.20
CA LEU A 455 -5.07 30.11 25.00
C LEU A 455 -5.83 31.34 24.46
N PRO A 456 -5.14 32.44 24.11
CA PRO A 456 -5.76 33.65 23.55
C PRO A 456 -6.51 33.43 22.23
N ARG A 457 -7.44 34.33 21.90
CA ARG A 457 -8.27 34.23 20.67
C ARG A 457 -7.44 34.13 19.38
N ALA A 458 -6.35 34.88 19.27
CA ALA A 458 -5.44 34.84 18.13
C ALA A 458 -4.71 33.49 17.94
N TRP A 459 -4.76 32.60 18.94
CA TRP A 459 -4.28 31.22 18.87
C TRP A 459 -5.38 30.22 18.51
N ARG A 460 -6.64 30.67 18.46
CA ARG A 460 -7.82 29.90 18.00
C ARG A 460 -8.07 30.07 16.50
N GLU A 461 -7.87 31.26 15.96
CA GLU A 461 -8.14 31.60 14.55
C GLU A 461 -7.10 30.92 13.64
N GLY A 462 -7.52 29.87 12.91
CA GLY A 462 -6.66 29.06 12.02
C GLY A 462 -6.63 27.56 12.34
N TRP A 463 -7.30 27.12 13.40
CA TRP A 463 -7.42 25.71 13.78
C TRP A 463 -8.85 25.26 13.39
N GLY A 464 -8.98 24.59 12.24
CA GLY A 464 -10.27 23.98 11.83
C GLY A 464 -10.73 22.89 12.80
N ASP A 465 -11.70 22.07 12.43
CA ASP A 465 -12.21 20.94 13.24
C ASP A 465 -11.20 19.77 13.41
N ASP A 466 -9.91 20.02 13.16
CA ASP A 466 -8.86 19.02 13.19
C ASP A 466 -8.52 18.55 14.62
N LEU A 467 -8.78 17.27 14.88
CA LEU A 467 -8.23 16.47 15.99
C LEU A 467 -6.68 16.38 15.99
N HIS A 468 -6.00 17.04 15.04
CA HIS A 468 -4.55 17.08 14.84
C HIS A 468 -3.86 18.35 15.35
N ALA A 469 -4.59 19.28 15.98
CA ALA A 469 -4.06 20.47 16.65
C ALA A 469 -2.84 20.26 17.58
N PRO A 470 -2.66 19.12 18.32
CA PRO A 470 -1.51 18.92 19.22
C PRO A 470 -0.15 19.01 18.52
N SER A 471 -0.08 18.72 17.22
CA SER A 471 1.15 18.77 16.41
C SER A 471 1.66 20.18 16.09
N ARG A 472 0.90 21.22 16.45
CA ARG A 472 1.25 22.64 16.18
C ARG A 472 1.66 23.40 17.43
N LEU A 473 1.69 22.75 18.59
CA LEU A 473 2.18 23.33 19.83
C LEU A 473 3.30 22.48 20.39
N ARG A 474 4.33 23.15 20.91
CA ARG A 474 5.26 22.55 21.88
C ARG A 474 5.19 23.32 23.18
N VAL A 475 5.23 22.58 24.27
CA VAL A 475 5.21 23.14 25.62
C VAL A 475 6.51 22.77 26.28
N PHE A 476 7.17 23.76 26.86
CA PHE A 476 8.42 23.62 27.57
C PHE A 476 8.20 23.98 29.03
N ALA A 477 8.69 23.13 29.94
CA ALA A 477 8.81 23.44 31.36
C ALA A 477 10.29 23.55 31.69
N ASP A 478 10.71 24.72 32.19
CA ASP A 478 12.11 25.02 32.53
C ASP A 478 13.10 24.66 31.40
N GLY A 479 12.70 24.95 30.17
CA GLY A 479 13.49 24.70 28.96
C GLY A 479 13.39 23.29 28.37
N THR A 480 12.74 22.35 29.06
CA THR A 480 12.58 20.94 28.61
C THR A 480 11.21 20.71 27.97
N ALA A 481 11.18 20.07 26.80
CA ALA A 481 9.93 19.78 26.10
C ALA A 481 9.08 18.72 26.84
N LEU A 482 7.78 18.97 26.95
CA LEU A 482 6.81 18.04 27.53
C LEU A 482 6.04 17.28 26.42
N PRO A 483 5.83 15.95 26.57
CA PRO A 483 5.06 15.14 25.64
C PRO A 483 3.55 15.45 25.67
N PHE A 484 2.91 15.41 24.49
CA PHE A 484 1.48 15.65 24.29
C PHE A 484 0.66 14.34 24.23
N PHE A 485 -0.52 14.35 24.85
CA PHE A 485 -1.45 13.23 24.90
C PHE A 485 -2.89 13.66 24.54
N LYS A 486 -3.67 12.71 24.01
CA LYS A 486 -5.04 12.92 23.52
C LYS A 486 -6.12 12.87 24.62
N ARG A 487 -5.79 12.38 25.80
CA ARG A 487 -6.68 12.28 26.96
C ARG A 487 -6.12 13.10 28.10
N GLU A 488 -6.93 13.32 29.13
CA GLU A 488 -6.48 14.02 30.34
C GLU A 488 -5.22 13.34 30.90
N PRO A 489 -4.18 14.12 31.26
CA PRO A 489 -2.89 13.56 31.62
C PRO A 489 -3.01 12.73 32.89
N ALA A 490 -2.79 11.42 32.75
CA ALA A 490 -2.90 10.46 33.84
C ALA A 490 -1.56 10.34 34.60
N GLY A 491 -0.43 10.59 33.93
CA GLY A 491 0.92 10.51 34.47
C GLY A 491 1.58 11.87 34.74
N ARG A 492 2.75 11.85 35.39
CA ARG A 492 3.59 13.05 35.64
C ARG A 492 4.39 13.40 34.39
N GLY A 493 4.51 14.69 34.06
CA GLY A 493 5.28 15.19 32.91
C GLY A 493 4.51 15.19 31.59
N GLU A 494 3.19 15.32 31.62
CA GLU A 494 2.31 15.15 30.45
C GLU A 494 1.50 16.42 30.13
N VAL A 495 1.18 16.63 28.86
CA VAL A 495 0.33 17.73 28.38
C VAL A 495 -0.86 17.20 27.60
N ALA A 496 -2.04 17.78 27.81
CA ALA A 496 -3.22 17.53 26.99
C ALA A 496 -3.85 18.83 26.50
N PHE A 497 -4.50 18.78 25.34
CA PHE A 497 -5.19 19.92 24.75
C PHE A 497 -6.70 19.66 24.68
N PHE A 498 -7.49 20.60 25.21
CA PHE A 498 -8.94 20.53 25.24
C PHE A 498 -9.57 21.74 24.59
N ARG A 499 -10.49 21.50 23.64
CA ARG A 499 -11.28 22.55 23.00
C ARG A 499 -12.71 22.52 23.54
N ARG A 500 -13.16 23.65 24.10
CA ARG A 500 -14.56 23.94 24.43
C ARG A 500 -15.12 24.99 23.46
N PRO A 501 -16.44 25.11 23.27
CA PRO A 501 -17.06 26.01 22.29
C PRO A 501 -16.62 27.49 22.37
N ARG A 502 -16.14 27.94 23.54
CA ARG A 502 -15.67 29.31 23.76
C ARG A 502 -14.26 29.41 24.36
N ALA A 503 -13.55 28.30 24.58
CA ALA A 503 -12.23 28.29 25.22
C ALA A 503 -11.35 27.15 24.69
N ALA A 504 -10.05 27.40 24.55
CA ALA A 504 -9.05 26.35 24.35
C ALA A 504 -8.19 26.30 25.61
N MET A 505 -8.11 25.13 26.22
CA MET A 505 -7.38 24.90 27.47
C MET A 505 -6.25 23.91 27.21
N LEU A 506 -5.09 24.22 27.74
CA LEU A 506 -3.97 23.32 27.81
C LEU A 506 -3.83 22.85 29.26
N THR A 507 -3.86 21.53 29.44
CA THR A 507 -3.71 20.87 30.73
C THR A 507 -2.29 20.35 30.83
N VAL A 508 -1.49 20.85 31.77
CA VAL A 508 -0.11 20.41 31.98
C VAL A 508 0.00 19.78 33.35
N ARG A 509 0.59 18.59 33.43
CA ARG A 509 0.90 17.94 34.70
C ARG A 509 2.40 17.76 34.82
N THR A 510 3.05 18.51 35.69
CA THR A 510 4.50 18.43 35.91
C THR A 510 4.82 17.71 37.22
N ALA A 511 6.07 17.23 37.35
CA ALA A 511 6.53 16.58 38.59
C ALA A 511 6.74 17.58 39.75
N SER A 512 7.12 18.81 39.42
CA SER A 512 7.31 19.97 40.31
C SER A 512 6.74 21.23 39.64
N ALA A 513 6.45 22.28 40.41
CA ALA A 513 6.03 23.56 39.84
C ALA A 513 7.19 24.16 39.01
N PRO A 514 7.03 24.35 37.69
CA PRO A 514 8.09 24.92 36.87
C PRO A 514 8.24 26.42 37.14
N ALA A 515 9.46 26.93 37.03
CA ALA A 515 9.75 28.36 37.15
C ALA A 515 9.31 29.14 35.89
N GLU A 516 9.43 28.52 34.71
CA GLU A 516 8.95 29.08 33.44
C GLU A 516 8.20 28.01 32.64
N LEU A 517 6.98 28.32 32.20
CA LEU A 517 6.27 27.51 31.21
C LEU A 517 6.18 28.27 29.89
N VAL A 518 6.72 27.70 28.82
CA VAL A 518 6.73 28.33 27.49
C VAL A 518 5.96 27.50 26.50
N VAL A 519 4.96 28.12 25.86
CA VAL A 519 4.17 27.52 24.78
C VAL A 519 4.63 28.14 23.47
N VAL A 520 5.09 27.30 22.55
CA VAL A 520 5.53 27.71 21.23
C VAL A 520 4.55 27.20 20.18
N ARG A 521 4.08 28.10 19.31
CA ARG A 521 3.37 27.73 18.09
C ARG A 521 4.37 27.23 17.07
N GLU A 522 4.37 25.93 16.83
CA GLU A 522 5.23 25.35 15.81
C GLU A 522 4.75 25.75 14.40
N SER A 523 5.71 26.18 13.58
CA SER A 523 5.54 26.32 12.14
C SER A 523 6.52 25.39 11.42
N PRO A 524 6.22 24.98 10.17
CA PRO A 524 7.15 24.19 9.36
C PRO A 524 8.53 24.85 9.24
N PHE A 525 8.58 26.19 9.22
CA PHE A 525 9.81 26.96 9.13
C PHE A 525 10.65 26.87 10.41
N ILE A 526 10.01 27.00 11.59
CA ILE A 526 10.68 26.86 12.90
C ILE A 526 11.23 25.44 13.05
N SER A 527 10.41 24.43 12.74
CA SER A 527 10.84 23.03 12.83
C SER A 527 12.00 22.75 11.87
N ALA A 528 11.95 23.27 10.64
CA ALA A 528 13.05 23.14 9.67
C ALA A 528 14.35 23.80 10.15
N ASN A 529 14.30 25.02 10.70
CA ASN A 529 15.49 25.72 11.21
C ASN A 529 16.11 25.04 12.42
N VAL A 530 15.31 24.54 13.37
CA VAL A 530 15.81 23.77 14.52
C VAL A 530 16.53 22.51 14.02
N GLN A 531 15.93 21.78 13.08
CA GLN A 531 16.52 20.58 12.51
C GLN A 531 17.79 20.90 11.70
N LEU A 532 17.80 21.99 10.94
CA LEU A 532 18.98 22.43 10.19
C LEU A 532 20.13 22.81 11.13
N THR A 533 19.85 23.53 12.22
CA THR A 533 20.85 23.91 13.21
C THR A 533 21.44 22.68 13.90
N ARG A 534 20.58 21.72 14.28
CA ARG A 534 21.01 20.41 14.80
C ARG A 534 21.85 19.63 13.81
N LEU A 535 21.45 19.60 12.53
CA LEU A 535 22.21 18.93 11.47
C LEU A 535 23.59 19.57 11.26
N LEU A 536 23.68 20.89 11.30
CA LEU A 536 24.94 21.63 11.18
C LEU A 536 25.85 21.48 12.41
N SER A 537 25.30 21.04 13.54
CA SER A 537 26.08 20.71 14.75
C SER A 537 26.67 19.29 14.75
N ILE A 538 26.32 18.47 13.76
CA ILE A 538 26.88 17.13 13.59
C ILE A 538 28.32 17.23 13.07
N PRO A 539 29.29 16.46 13.60
CA PRO A 539 30.66 16.44 13.08
C PRO A 539 30.68 16.13 11.57
N PRO A 540 31.54 16.83 10.79
CA PRO A 540 31.59 16.67 9.34
C PRO A 540 31.89 15.23 8.89
N GLU A 541 32.52 14.40 9.73
CA GLU A 541 32.75 12.98 9.41
C GLU A 541 31.44 12.16 9.34
N ALA A 542 30.46 12.42 10.19
CA ALA A 542 29.17 11.70 10.17
C ALA A 542 28.30 12.11 8.98
N VAL A 543 28.39 13.38 8.55
CA VAL A 543 27.75 13.86 7.32
C VAL A 543 28.38 13.20 6.08
N ALA A 544 29.70 12.99 6.08
CA ALA A 544 30.39 12.28 5.01
C ALA A 544 29.98 10.79 4.91
N VAL A 545 29.75 10.11 6.04
CA VAL A 545 29.26 8.73 6.08
C VAL A 545 27.83 8.62 5.52
N ALA A 546 26.94 9.55 5.86
CA ALA A 546 25.58 9.58 5.32
C ALA A 546 25.55 9.89 3.80
N ALA A 547 26.42 10.79 3.33
CA ALA A 547 26.58 11.08 1.90
C ALA A 547 27.15 9.88 1.13
N LEU A 548 28.12 9.16 1.71
CA LEU A 548 28.68 7.93 1.16
C LEU A 548 27.62 6.81 1.08
N PHE A 549 26.77 6.69 2.11
CA PHE A 549 25.64 5.74 2.14
C PHE A 549 24.63 6.01 1.02
N ALA A 550 24.25 7.28 0.82
CA ALA A 550 23.39 7.69 -0.30
C ALA A 550 24.03 7.39 -1.66
N ALA A 551 25.34 7.65 -1.81
CA ALA A 551 26.07 7.37 -3.05
C ALA A 551 26.15 5.86 -3.35
N VAL A 552 26.38 5.01 -2.35
CA VAL A 552 26.42 3.55 -2.49
C VAL A 552 25.05 2.98 -2.87
N LEU A 553 23.96 3.50 -2.28
CA LEU A 553 22.59 3.11 -2.66
C LEU A 553 22.25 3.52 -4.10
N VAL A 554 22.65 4.73 -4.51
CA VAL A 554 22.46 5.20 -5.89
C VAL A 554 23.26 4.34 -6.88
N LEU A 555 24.52 4.04 -6.57
CA LEU A 555 25.37 3.19 -7.41
C LEU A 555 24.88 1.73 -7.45
N GLY A 556 24.40 1.18 -6.34
CA GLY A 556 23.79 -0.15 -6.26
C GLY A 556 22.50 -0.26 -7.07
N THR A 557 21.68 0.81 -7.07
CA THR A 557 20.44 0.86 -7.85
C THR A 557 20.71 1.00 -9.35
N ILE A 558 21.76 1.75 -9.73
CA ILE A 558 22.26 1.81 -11.12
C ILE A 558 22.80 0.44 -11.56
N ALA A 559 23.50 -0.28 -10.68
CA ALA A 559 24.02 -1.63 -10.95
C ALA A 559 22.90 -2.67 -11.17
N LEU A 560 21.78 -2.57 -10.45
CA LEU A 560 20.60 -3.43 -10.63
C LEU A 560 19.86 -3.18 -11.95
N GLY A 561 20.06 -2.02 -12.59
CA GLY A 561 19.47 -1.66 -13.89
C GLY A 561 20.28 -2.13 -15.11
N ALA A 562 21.52 -2.59 -14.92
CA ALA A 562 22.42 -2.95 -16.02
C ALA A 562 22.26 -4.43 -16.45
N ARG A 563 22.23 -4.67 -17.77
CA ARG A 563 21.83 -5.93 -18.43
C ARG A 563 22.59 -7.21 -18.07
N ALA A 564 23.71 -7.16 -17.33
CA ALA A 564 24.42 -8.34 -16.84
C ALA A 564 25.31 -7.95 -15.65
N LEU A 565 25.02 -8.46 -14.46
CA LEU A 565 25.87 -8.31 -13.29
C LEU A 565 27.12 -9.19 -13.45
N SER A 566 28.29 -8.57 -13.59
CA SER A 566 29.54 -9.33 -13.45
C SER A 566 29.70 -9.75 -11.98
N PRO A 567 30.22 -10.97 -11.67
CA PRO A 567 30.46 -11.42 -10.30
C PRO A 567 31.25 -10.42 -9.45
N ARG A 568 32.10 -9.61 -10.08
CA ARG A 568 32.91 -8.56 -9.45
C ARG A 568 32.05 -7.43 -8.86
N VAL A 569 30.91 -7.10 -9.49
CA VAL A 569 29.98 -6.06 -9.01
C VAL A 569 29.14 -6.58 -7.84
N MET A 570 28.77 -7.87 -7.85
CA MET A 570 28.11 -8.52 -6.72
C MET A 570 29.03 -8.61 -5.50
N VAL A 571 30.30 -8.94 -5.72
CA VAL A 571 31.33 -8.95 -4.67
C VAL A 571 31.58 -7.54 -4.13
N ALA A 572 31.64 -6.51 -4.97
CA ALA A 572 31.78 -5.12 -4.54
C ALA A 572 30.57 -4.63 -3.72
N ALA A 573 29.35 -5.01 -4.10
CA ALA A 573 28.13 -4.69 -3.36
C ALA A 573 28.07 -5.43 -2.00
N ALA A 574 28.46 -6.71 -1.97
CA ALA A 574 28.56 -7.49 -0.74
C ALA A 574 29.62 -6.92 0.22
N LEU A 575 30.80 -6.56 -0.30
CA LEU A 575 31.86 -5.90 0.48
C LEU A 575 31.43 -4.53 0.99
N GLY A 576 30.74 -3.72 0.19
CA GLY A 576 30.16 -2.44 0.64
C GLY A 576 29.11 -2.60 1.74
N THR A 577 28.34 -3.68 1.71
CA THR A 577 27.36 -4.01 2.76
C THR A 577 28.05 -4.51 4.05
N LEU A 578 29.18 -5.22 3.92
CA LEU A 578 29.98 -5.68 5.05
C LEU A 578 30.71 -4.52 5.76
N VAL A 579 31.25 -3.57 4.98
CA VAL A 579 31.87 -2.34 5.49
C VAL A 579 30.84 -1.46 6.20
N LEU A 580 29.62 -1.38 5.65
CA LEU A 580 28.49 -0.69 6.28
C LEU A 580 28.09 -1.32 7.63
N TRP A 581 28.01 -2.65 7.71
CA TRP A 581 27.72 -3.37 8.96
C TRP A 581 28.79 -3.09 10.02
N ARG A 582 30.07 -3.14 9.65
CA ARG A 582 31.22 -2.88 10.55
C ARG A 582 31.34 -1.41 10.96
N ALA A 583 30.99 -0.47 10.09
CA ALA A 583 30.98 0.96 10.41
C ALA A 583 29.97 1.30 11.51
N LEU A 584 28.82 0.62 11.52
CA LEU A 584 27.80 0.75 12.57
C LEU A 584 28.25 0.11 13.89
N GLU A 585 29.06 -0.96 13.83
CA GLU A 585 29.56 -1.67 15.02
C GLU A 585 30.74 -0.95 15.72
N LEU A 586 31.51 -0.15 14.96
CA LEU A 586 32.73 0.52 15.44
C LEU A 586 32.54 2.03 15.74
N TYR A 587 31.33 2.57 15.54
CA TYR A 587 31.02 4.00 15.63
C TYR A 587 31.39 4.63 16.99
N ASP A 588 31.22 3.90 18.10
CA ASP A 588 31.51 4.39 19.45
C ASP A 588 32.97 4.14 19.91
N ARG A 589 33.85 3.62 19.04
CA ARG A 589 35.24 3.30 19.40
C ARG A 589 36.20 4.40 18.92
N PRO A 590 37.12 4.90 19.77
CA PRO A 590 37.99 6.04 19.44
C PRO A 590 38.98 5.79 18.29
N TRP A 591 39.28 4.53 17.96
CA TRP A 591 40.13 4.12 16.83
C TRP A 591 39.32 3.63 15.60
N GLY A 592 37.99 3.58 15.72
CA GLY A 592 37.07 3.15 14.65
C GLY A 592 37.21 3.94 13.35
N PRO A 593 37.27 5.29 13.40
CA PRO A 593 37.41 6.12 12.19
C PRO A 593 38.71 5.86 11.42
N VAL A 594 39.82 5.61 12.11
CA VAL A 594 41.13 5.36 11.50
C VAL A 594 41.15 4.00 10.80
N LEU A 595 40.61 2.96 11.44
CA LEU A 595 40.50 1.62 10.88
C LEU A 595 39.54 1.59 9.66
N LEU A 596 38.41 2.29 9.78
CA LEU A 596 37.42 2.41 8.70
C LEU A 596 38.01 3.14 7.48
N THR A 597 38.83 4.17 7.71
CA THR A 597 39.52 4.90 6.63
C THR A 597 40.57 4.02 5.94
N ALA A 598 41.32 3.22 6.69
CA ALA A 598 42.30 2.27 6.15
C ALA A 598 41.63 1.14 5.33
N GLU A 599 40.51 0.61 5.81
CA GLU A 599 39.73 -0.41 5.10
C GLU A 599 39.03 0.14 3.86
N CYS A 600 38.47 1.36 3.93
CA CYS A 600 37.92 2.05 2.76
C CYS A 600 38.99 2.33 1.71
N ALA A 601 40.21 2.70 2.12
CA ALA A 601 41.35 2.85 1.22
C ALA A 601 41.75 1.51 0.59
N ALA A 602 41.76 0.42 1.36
CA ALA A 602 42.05 -0.92 0.84
C ALA A 602 40.99 -1.40 -0.17
N VAL A 603 39.70 -1.17 0.10
CA VAL A 603 38.60 -1.49 -0.83
C VAL A 603 38.65 -0.62 -2.07
N MET A 604 38.96 0.68 -1.95
CA MET A 604 39.20 1.54 -3.11
C MET A 604 40.39 1.07 -3.93
N LEU A 605 41.50 0.65 -3.31
CA LEU A 605 42.67 0.10 -4.01
C LEU A 605 42.34 -1.21 -4.72
N VAL A 606 41.53 -2.09 -4.12
CA VAL A 606 41.05 -3.32 -4.76
C VAL A 606 40.11 -3.01 -5.92
N ALA A 607 39.22 -2.03 -5.78
CA ALA A 607 38.30 -1.58 -6.83
C ALA A 607 39.05 -0.91 -8.00
N ILE A 608 40.06 -0.07 -7.70
CA ILE A 608 40.94 0.56 -8.69
C ILE A 608 41.78 -0.50 -9.41
N ARG A 609 42.35 -1.47 -8.68
CA ARG A 609 43.12 -2.59 -9.27
C ARG A 609 42.24 -3.53 -10.10
N ALA A 610 40.99 -3.75 -9.70
CA ALA A 610 40.00 -4.50 -10.48
C ALA A 610 39.51 -3.73 -11.72
N ALA A 611 39.47 -2.40 -11.67
CA ALA A 611 39.13 -1.53 -12.79
C ALA A 611 40.31 -1.35 -13.77
N SER A 612 41.56 -1.34 -13.27
CA SER A 612 42.78 -1.18 -14.08
C SER A 612 43.19 -2.45 -14.83
N LEU A 613 42.71 -3.63 -14.42
CA LEU A 613 42.90 -4.91 -15.14
C LEU A 613 42.13 -5.02 -16.47
N ARG A 614 41.60 -3.92 -17.01
CA ARG A 614 40.93 -3.88 -18.32
C ARG A 614 41.87 -3.88 -19.54
N ARG A 615 43.18 -4.14 -19.41
CA ARG A 615 44.11 -4.12 -20.57
C ARG A 615 44.92 -5.38 -20.88
N PHE A 616 44.74 -6.49 -20.17
CA PHE A 616 45.35 -7.76 -20.62
C PHE A 616 44.40 -8.93 -20.36
N ALA A 617 43.70 -9.35 -21.43
CA ALA A 617 43.19 -10.70 -21.72
C ALA A 617 41.91 -10.63 -22.57
N GLN A 618 42.06 -10.40 -23.87
CA GLN A 618 41.52 -11.37 -24.80
C GLN A 618 42.72 -12.07 -25.45
N PRO A 619 42.94 -13.39 -25.28
CA PRO A 619 43.60 -14.09 -26.37
C PRO A 619 42.66 -13.95 -27.58
N PRO A 620 43.15 -13.57 -28.76
CA PRO A 620 42.29 -13.54 -29.94
C PRO A 620 41.69 -14.94 -30.11
N ALA A 621 40.38 -15.01 -30.32
CA ALA A 621 39.69 -16.23 -30.69
C ALA A 621 40.43 -16.89 -31.87
N PRO A 622 40.56 -18.23 -31.91
CA PRO A 622 41.24 -18.90 -33.01
C PRO A 622 40.54 -18.51 -34.31
N ARG A 623 41.25 -17.74 -35.15
CA ARG A 623 40.89 -17.52 -36.53
C ARG A 623 40.99 -18.89 -37.19
N TRP A 624 39.86 -19.57 -37.38
CA TRP A 624 39.76 -20.60 -38.39
C TRP A 624 39.97 -19.91 -39.73
N LEU A 625 41.23 -19.86 -40.16
CA LEU A 625 41.60 -19.51 -41.52
C LEU A 625 41.01 -20.62 -42.38
N ALA A 626 39.94 -20.32 -43.11
CA ALA A 626 39.49 -21.17 -44.20
C ALA A 626 40.56 -21.10 -45.30
N LEU A 627 41.60 -21.94 -45.17
CA LEU A 627 42.53 -22.24 -46.24
C LEU A 627 41.76 -23.01 -47.30
N ARG A 628 41.44 -22.34 -48.41
CA ARG A 628 41.01 -23.00 -49.64
C ARG A 628 42.24 -23.73 -50.20
N VAL A 629 42.43 -24.97 -49.78
CA VAL A 629 43.42 -25.88 -50.38
C VAL A 629 42.83 -26.34 -51.70
N GLN A 630 43.32 -25.77 -52.79
CA GLN A 630 43.04 -26.26 -54.14
C GLN A 630 43.88 -27.53 -54.34
N ALA A 631 43.31 -28.68 -53.99
CA ALA A 631 43.93 -29.97 -54.28
C ALA A 631 43.83 -30.21 -55.79
N SER A 632 44.92 -29.93 -56.51
CA SER A 632 45.23 -30.61 -57.76
C SER A 632 45.35 -32.10 -57.46
N GLY A 633 44.32 -32.88 -57.80
CA GLY A 633 44.41 -34.34 -57.73
C GLY A 633 45.56 -34.85 -58.62
N PRO A 634 46.24 -35.94 -58.25
CA PRO A 634 47.21 -36.58 -59.12
C PRO A 634 46.53 -37.08 -60.41
N SER A 635 47.30 -37.08 -61.51
CA SER A 635 46.87 -37.54 -62.83
C SER A 635 46.41 -39.01 -62.84
N PRO A 636 45.66 -39.47 -63.87
CA PRO A 636 45.05 -40.81 -63.94
C PRO A 636 46.00 -42.03 -63.88
N SER A 637 47.31 -41.84 -63.72
CA SER A 637 48.31 -42.90 -63.58
C SER A 637 48.63 -43.29 -62.12
N GLN A 638 47.94 -42.73 -61.12
CA GLN A 638 48.07 -43.11 -59.71
C GLN A 638 46.70 -43.39 -59.06
N LYS A 639 46.05 -44.47 -59.52
CA LYS A 639 45.00 -45.18 -58.76
C LYS A 639 45.63 -46.27 -57.92
#